data_AF-A0A970H4A5-F1
#
_entry.id   AF-A0A970H4A5-F1
#
_cell.length_a   1.000
_cell.length_b   1.000
_cell.length_c   1.000
_cell.angle_alpha   90.00
_cell.angle_beta   90.00
_cell.angle_gamma   90.00
#
_symmetry.space_group_name_H-M   'P 1'
#
loop_
_entity.id
_entity.type
_entity.pdbx_description
1 polymer ?
#
loop_
_entity_poly.entity_id
_entity_poly.type
_entity_poly.pdbx_seq_one_letter_code
_entity_poly.pdbx_strand_id
1 'polypeptide(L)'
;MKDTLFIRLLHHNDKGIVLSEQIAALREGCLGGELYAVLPDSFRQVPNTPFCYWVSERIRRLFAELPPFESEGRKVKVGLQTGDDFRFVRAWWEVPTGRILDGGRYVEKGKRKAQGSEKAEKWTEERIREFQARCRRRTCEGKRWAPFAKGGEYSPYYADIHLVVNWENDGMEVRNFVDPKTGKINSRPQNTDYYFRPGLTWPRRTQQFGPRILPSQCIFADKGCSAFIESNSSLFNLVNLSLMLSKSFQTLIELSLNAGDKTARSYEVGIISKIPTPNITDLKRKELINNIRQALLLKRFLDQTNEVSHAFGLPALLQISGYNLTDNMAEWERQIIKTEAKIAGIQAELDGVIYKLYEFTKEERKLEKREQSSVSINSEFEPEDEEYAADNIEMLPVNLTTALVAAKCMQLTANFLSWCVGVVLGRFDIRHALDSSLIPGVPDPFDPLPVCSPGMLMGPDGLPAKPGQIVSEEWLRARPDAATLPPEGSVKNPTISDDEYPIRISWDGILVDDPGFNGGQPHRDDIVRRVREVLELLWGDRAQAIEEEACEILGVSELREYFRKPSGFFQDHLKRYSKSRRKAPIYWPLSTASGSYTVWLYYHRLNDQTLFAAVNKYIDPKIAEVQRATSRLESEIAEGAGRGAASLRDRLNEGRALLGELQELREELLRVAGLPYKPNLNDGVIITAAPLHKLFRLRSWAKDTKSCWEKLGRGDYDWAHLAYTLWPERVKEVCRRDRSIAIAHGLEDLCEIKPSVAKRKGGRRRTKEEGVR
;
A
#
# COMPACT_ATOMS: atom_id res chain seq x y z
N MET A 1 47.79 8.76 -26.63
CA MET A 1 47.86 7.72 -25.57
C MET A 1 47.54 6.38 -26.20
N LYS A 2 48.19 5.29 -25.76
CA LYS A 2 47.93 3.94 -26.27
C LYS A 2 46.72 3.33 -25.56
N ASP A 3 46.03 2.41 -26.22
CA ASP A 3 44.96 1.63 -25.62
C ASP A 3 45.48 0.87 -24.39
N THR A 4 44.69 0.85 -23.32
CA THR A 4 44.94 0.04 -22.13
C THR A 4 44.12 -1.24 -22.24
N LEU A 5 44.75 -2.37 -21.94
CA LEU A 5 44.09 -3.68 -21.96
C LEU A 5 43.45 -3.97 -20.60
N PHE A 6 42.17 -4.30 -20.63
CA PHE A 6 41.39 -4.76 -19.49
C PHE A 6 41.02 -6.22 -19.68
N ILE A 7 41.24 -7.06 -18.67
CA ILE A 7 40.88 -8.48 -18.67
C ILE A 7 39.75 -8.66 -17.66
N ARG A 8 38.59 -9.13 -18.11
CA ARG A 8 37.42 -9.33 -17.27
C ARG A 8 37.36 -10.77 -16.79
N LEU A 9 37.41 -10.97 -15.47
CA LEU A 9 37.40 -12.31 -14.86
C LEU A 9 36.29 -12.47 -13.81
N LEU A 10 35.30 -11.59 -13.82
CA LEU A 10 34.30 -11.47 -12.75
C LEU A 10 33.37 -12.70 -12.63
N HIS A 11 33.25 -13.49 -13.70
CA HIS A 11 32.31 -14.60 -13.80
C HIS A 11 32.99 -15.98 -13.81
N HIS A 12 34.31 -16.03 -13.58
CA HIS A 12 35.07 -17.27 -13.58
C HIS A 12 35.38 -17.71 -12.15
N ASN A 13 35.11 -18.99 -11.85
CA ASN A 13 35.41 -19.60 -10.56
C ASN A 13 36.92 -19.65 -10.32
N ASP A 14 37.68 -20.11 -11.32
CA ASP A 14 39.14 -20.08 -11.30
C ASP A 14 39.67 -18.95 -12.20
N LYS A 15 39.83 -17.78 -11.59
CA LYS A 15 40.33 -16.58 -12.28
C LYS A 15 41.79 -16.74 -12.72
N GLY A 16 42.57 -17.58 -12.02
CA GLY A 16 44.00 -17.75 -12.30
C GLY A 16 44.24 -18.48 -13.62
N ILE A 17 43.53 -19.58 -13.84
CA ILE A 17 43.59 -20.35 -15.09
C ILE A 17 43.16 -19.49 -16.26
N VAL A 18 42.00 -18.84 -16.15
CA VAL A 18 41.43 -18.03 -17.23
C VAL A 18 42.32 -16.82 -17.55
N LEU A 19 42.91 -16.18 -16.54
CA LEU A 19 43.88 -15.12 -16.76
C LEU A 19 45.09 -15.62 -17.57
N SER A 20 45.63 -16.78 -17.21
CA SER A 20 46.77 -17.38 -17.91
C SER A 20 46.43 -17.71 -19.37
N GLU A 21 45.24 -18.27 -19.62
CA GLU A 21 44.74 -18.55 -20.97
C GLU A 21 44.58 -17.28 -21.80
N GLN A 22 43.99 -16.22 -21.25
CA GLN A 22 43.82 -14.95 -21.96
C GLN A 22 45.16 -14.28 -22.26
N ILE A 23 46.14 -14.36 -21.35
CA ILE A 23 47.50 -13.85 -21.58
C ILE A 23 48.22 -14.66 -22.67
N ALA A 24 48.07 -15.99 -22.68
CA ALA A 24 48.64 -16.85 -23.71
C ALA A 24 48.06 -16.54 -25.09
N ALA A 25 46.72 -16.47 -25.20
CA ALA A 25 46.03 -16.09 -26.43
C ALA A 25 46.46 -14.71 -26.94
N LEU A 26 46.61 -13.74 -26.03
CA LEU A 26 47.08 -12.40 -26.38
C LEU A 26 48.49 -12.41 -26.97
N ARG A 27 49.40 -13.24 -26.45
CA ARG A 27 50.76 -13.39 -26.98
C ARG A 27 50.77 -13.99 -28.38
N GLU A 28 49.77 -14.78 -28.72
CA GLU A 28 49.56 -15.39 -30.04
C GLU A 28 48.81 -14.45 -31.00
N GLY A 29 48.48 -13.22 -30.58
CA GLY A 29 47.75 -12.25 -31.40
C GLY A 29 46.23 -12.46 -31.43
N CYS A 30 45.72 -13.39 -30.62
CA CYS A 30 44.30 -13.69 -30.51
C CYS A 30 43.66 -12.82 -29.42
N LEU A 31 42.71 -11.96 -29.78
CA LEU A 31 41.87 -11.25 -28.82
C LEU A 31 40.71 -12.15 -28.39
N GLY A 32 40.77 -12.67 -27.16
CA GLY A 32 39.68 -13.44 -26.57
C GLY A 32 38.49 -12.57 -26.15
N GLY A 33 37.33 -13.19 -25.88
CA GLY A 33 36.08 -12.49 -25.55
C GLY A 33 36.06 -11.74 -24.20
N GLU A 34 37.06 -11.96 -23.34
CA GLU A 34 37.21 -11.33 -22.02
C GLU A 34 38.25 -10.20 -22.00
N LEU A 35 38.85 -9.88 -23.15
CA LEU A 35 39.89 -8.87 -23.31
C LEU A 35 39.32 -7.62 -24.00
N TYR A 36 39.56 -6.46 -23.41
CA TYR A 36 39.06 -5.17 -23.89
C TYR A 36 40.19 -4.16 -24.02
N ALA A 37 40.41 -3.63 -25.23
CA ALA A 37 41.35 -2.55 -25.47
C ALA A 37 40.61 -1.20 -25.46
N VAL A 38 40.93 -0.32 -24.51
CA VAL A 38 40.21 0.96 -24.32
C VAL A 38 41.16 2.09 -23.95
N LEU A 39 40.96 3.27 -24.53
CA LEU A 39 41.63 4.51 -24.12
C LEU A 39 41.11 4.99 -22.76
N PRO A 40 41.94 5.10 -21.70
CA PRO A 40 41.48 5.51 -20.37
C PRO A 40 40.78 6.87 -20.33
N ASP A 41 41.20 7.82 -21.18
CA ASP A 41 40.55 9.15 -21.25
C ASP A 41 39.07 9.06 -21.67
N SER A 42 38.66 8.01 -22.39
CA SER A 42 37.26 7.82 -22.80
C SER A 42 36.31 7.61 -21.63
N PHE A 43 36.79 7.14 -20.48
CA PHE A 43 35.96 6.96 -19.28
C PHE A 43 35.42 8.29 -18.73
N ARG A 44 36.09 9.42 -19.01
CA ARG A 44 35.64 10.75 -18.58
C ARG A 44 34.33 11.19 -19.24
N GLN A 45 33.94 10.53 -20.33
CA GLN A 45 32.68 10.80 -21.02
C GLN A 45 31.47 10.40 -20.18
N VAL A 46 31.61 9.37 -19.32
CA VAL A 46 30.54 8.92 -18.43
C VAL A 46 30.62 9.67 -17.09
N PRO A 47 29.50 10.21 -16.58
CA PRO A 47 29.46 10.85 -15.27
C PRO A 47 30.03 9.97 -14.16
N ASN A 48 30.80 10.58 -13.24
CA ASN A 48 31.56 9.90 -12.17
C ASN A 48 32.75 9.04 -12.66
N THR A 49 33.06 9.06 -13.96
CA THR A 49 34.25 8.44 -14.58
C THR A 49 34.49 6.96 -14.21
N PRO A 50 33.48 6.08 -14.35
CA PRO A 50 33.63 4.65 -14.12
C PRO A 50 34.48 3.98 -15.21
N PHE A 51 35.18 2.90 -14.84
CA PHE A 51 35.98 2.08 -15.78
C PHE A 51 35.09 1.16 -16.62
N CYS A 52 34.19 1.74 -17.43
CA CYS A 52 33.27 1.02 -18.32
C CYS A 52 33.99 0.50 -19.58
N TYR A 53 35.00 -0.36 -19.41
CA TYR A 53 35.82 -0.87 -20.50
C TYR A 53 35.08 -1.88 -21.41
N TRP A 54 34.01 -2.51 -20.90
CA TRP A 54 33.27 -3.55 -21.61
C TRP A 54 32.22 -3.02 -22.61
N VAL A 55 31.93 -1.72 -22.58
CA VAL A 55 31.00 -1.09 -23.54
C VAL A 55 31.74 -0.45 -24.70
N SER A 56 31.04 -0.33 -25.82
CA SER A 56 31.59 0.31 -27.03
C SER A 56 31.85 1.81 -26.79
N GLU A 57 32.79 2.36 -27.54
CA GLU A 57 33.09 3.79 -27.51
C GLU A 57 31.86 4.65 -27.85
N ARG A 58 31.01 4.15 -28.75
CA ARG A 58 29.78 4.84 -29.14
C ARG A 58 28.82 4.99 -27.95
N ILE A 59 28.62 3.93 -27.16
CA ILE A 59 27.74 4.00 -25.99
C ILE A 59 28.25 5.04 -24.97
N ARG A 60 29.58 5.14 -24.79
CA ARG A 60 30.18 6.19 -23.94
C ARG A 60 29.92 7.59 -24.48
N ARG A 61 30.03 7.79 -25.81
CA ARG A 61 29.77 9.08 -26.45
C ARG A 61 28.34 9.58 -26.31
N LEU A 62 27.36 8.70 -26.11
CA LEU A 62 25.97 9.12 -25.89
C LEU A 62 25.85 10.14 -24.74
N PHE A 63 26.66 10.02 -23.69
CA PHE A 63 26.68 10.97 -22.56
C PHE A 63 27.20 12.36 -22.92
N ALA A 64 27.94 12.49 -24.02
CA ALA A 64 28.43 13.76 -24.55
C ALA A 64 27.55 14.29 -25.69
N GLU A 65 26.99 13.41 -26.52
CA GLU A 65 26.25 13.74 -27.75
C GLU A 65 24.77 14.03 -27.50
N LEU A 66 24.14 13.36 -26.53
CA LEU A 66 22.73 13.53 -26.21
C LEU A 66 22.54 14.43 -24.99
N PRO A 67 21.44 15.19 -24.92
CA PRO A 67 21.13 16.00 -23.75
C PRO A 67 20.88 15.12 -22.52
N PRO A 68 21.27 15.55 -21.31
CA PRO A 68 21.01 14.81 -20.08
C PRO A 68 19.51 14.80 -19.76
N PHE A 69 19.04 13.84 -18.98
CA PHE A 69 17.61 13.74 -18.65
C PHE A 69 17.07 15.00 -17.97
N GLU A 70 17.81 15.66 -17.06
CA GLU A 70 17.42 16.96 -16.49
C GLU A 70 17.71 18.13 -17.45
N SER A 71 17.06 18.09 -18.62
CA SER A 71 17.06 19.10 -19.67
C SER A 71 15.67 19.22 -20.28
N GLU A 72 15.45 20.21 -21.15
CA GLU A 72 14.19 20.36 -21.91
C GLU A 72 12.94 20.30 -21.02
N GLY A 73 13.01 20.94 -19.85
CA GLY A 73 11.91 21.02 -18.91
C GLY A 73 11.76 19.84 -17.95
N ARG A 74 12.49 18.74 -18.13
CA ARG A 74 12.55 17.65 -17.14
C ARG A 74 13.36 18.07 -15.92
N LYS A 75 12.87 17.75 -14.73
CA LYS A 75 13.50 18.03 -13.43
C LYS A 75 13.43 16.80 -12.55
N VAL A 76 14.57 16.40 -11.98
CA VAL A 76 14.62 15.31 -10.99
C VAL A 76 14.77 15.91 -9.59
N LYS A 77 14.01 15.39 -8.62
CA LYS A 77 13.92 15.94 -7.25
C LYS A 77 13.84 14.85 -6.19
N VAL A 78 14.43 15.14 -5.03
CA VAL A 78 14.19 14.43 -3.76
C VAL A 78 13.14 15.17 -2.94
N GLY A 79 12.33 14.44 -2.19
CA GLY A 79 11.22 15.01 -1.45
C GLY A 79 11.44 15.06 0.07
N LEU A 80 10.35 14.83 0.80
CA LEU A 80 10.29 14.89 2.26
C LEU A 80 11.14 13.80 2.92
N GLN A 81 11.94 14.20 3.91
CA GLN A 81 12.45 13.31 4.94
C GLN A 81 11.63 13.57 6.22
N THR A 82 10.86 12.59 6.67
CA THR A 82 9.95 12.72 7.83
C THR A 82 10.71 12.80 9.15
N GLY A 83 11.84 12.10 9.26
CA GLY A 83 12.61 11.95 10.50
C GLY A 83 12.01 10.93 11.48
N ASP A 84 10.69 10.75 11.47
CA ASP A 84 9.96 9.74 12.25
C ASP A 84 8.73 9.23 11.47
N ASP A 85 8.87 8.06 10.84
CA ASP A 85 7.79 7.44 10.09
C ASP A 85 6.68 6.86 10.97
N PHE A 86 7.01 6.48 12.20
CA PHE A 86 6.02 5.93 13.12
C PHE A 86 5.04 7.02 13.55
N ARG A 87 5.53 8.24 13.76
CA ARG A 87 4.72 9.43 14.06
C ARG A 87 3.96 9.96 12.84
N PHE A 88 4.65 10.22 11.73
CA PHE A 88 4.09 11.06 10.65
C PHE A 88 3.50 10.31 9.46
N VAL A 89 3.68 9.00 9.34
CA VAL A 89 3.23 8.23 8.16
C VAL A 89 2.22 7.17 8.59
N ARG A 90 1.15 6.97 7.81
CA ARG A 90 0.17 5.90 8.02
C ARG A 90 -0.09 5.17 6.70
N ALA A 91 -0.63 3.96 6.76
CA ALA A 91 -1.33 3.43 5.61
C ALA A 91 -2.68 4.14 5.45
N TRP A 92 -3.18 4.29 4.22
CA TRP A 92 -4.40 5.07 3.98
C TRP A 92 -5.64 4.47 4.65
N TRP A 93 -5.67 3.14 4.85
CA TRP A 93 -6.70 2.45 5.61
C TRP A 93 -6.56 2.55 7.14
N GLU A 94 -5.49 3.15 7.68
CA GLU A 94 -5.40 3.39 9.12
C GLU A 94 -6.15 4.65 9.56
N VAL A 95 -6.40 5.59 8.64
CA VAL A 95 -6.86 6.92 9.02
C VAL A 95 -8.32 7.12 8.64
N PRO A 96 -9.04 8.06 9.27
CA PRO A 96 -10.39 8.36 8.83
C PRO A 96 -10.37 8.85 7.38
N THR A 97 -11.14 8.21 6.49
CA THR A 97 -11.19 8.57 5.07
C THR A 97 -11.50 10.05 4.83
N GLY A 98 -12.39 10.63 5.64
CA GLY A 98 -12.73 12.05 5.59
C GLY A 98 -11.56 13.00 5.89
N ARG A 99 -10.46 12.52 6.51
CA ARG A 99 -9.25 13.28 6.81
C ARG A 99 -8.16 13.13 5.74
N ILE A 100 -8.34 12.25 4.76
CA ILE A 100 -7.45 12.12 3.61
C ILE A 100 -7.75 13.25 2.62
N LEU A 101 -6.68 13.86 2.10
CA LEU A 101 -6.75 14.88 1.07
C LEU A 101 -7.48 14.32 -0.15
N ASP A 102 -8.54 14.98 -0.60
CA ASP A 102 -9.35 14.55 -1.76
C ASP A 102 -9.11 15.43 -3.01
N GLY A 103 -9.18 14.79 -4.18
CA GLY A 103 -9.13 15.48 -5.47
C GLY A 103 -10.33 16.40 -5.69
N GLY A 104 -11.48 16.05 -5.08
CA GLY A 104 -12.76 16.73 -5.22
C GLY A 104 -13.22 16.85 -6.68
N ARG A 105 -14.20 17.73 -6.95
CA ARG A 105 -14.66 18.06 -8.33
C ARG A 105 -13.68 18.91 -9.14
N TYR A 106 -12.43 19.07 -8.71
CA TYR A 106 -11.44 19.85 -9.48
C TYR A 106 -11.17 19.22 -10.85
N VAL A 107 -11.28 17.88 -10.94
CA VAL A 107 -11.08 17.12 -12.17
C VAL A 107 -12.13 17.44 -13.24
N GLU A 108 -13.37 17.83 -12.86
CA GLU A 108 -14.47 18.15 -13.78
C GLU A 108 -14.36 19.51 -14.47
N LYS A 109 -13.62 20.49 -13.93
CA LYS A 109 -13.56 21.86 -14.48
C LYS A 109 -12.72 21.99 -15.78
N GLY A 110 -12.44 20.89 -16.48
CA GLY A 110 -11.98 20.95 -17.86
C GLY A 110 -13.16 21.27 -18.77
N LYS A 111 -13.16 22.43 -19.44
CA LYS A 111 -14.21 22.82 -20.40
C LYS A 111 -14.53 21.65 -21.34
N ARG A 112 -15.78 21.15 -21.33
CA ARG A 112 -16.31 20.30 -22.42
C ARG A 112 -16.17 21.10 -23.71
N LYS A 113 -15.32 20.66 -24.63
CA LYS A 113 -15.40 21.09 -26.04
C LYS A 113 -16.15 20.03 -26.85
N ALA A 114 -16.88 20.51 -27.84
CA ALA A 114 -17.71 19.75 -28.76
C ALA A 114 -16.96 18.61 -29.48
N GLN A 115 -17.72 17.62 -29.94
CA GLN A 115 -17.25 16.48 -30.75
C GLN A 115 -16.29 16.95 -31.86
N GLY A 116 -15.05 16.43 -31.87
CA GLY A 116 -14.14 16.50 -33.01
C GLY A 116 -12.77 17.16 -32.81
N SER A 117 -12.44 17.76 -31.65
CA SER A 117 -11.10 18.35 -31.41
C SER A 117 -10.29 17.55 -30.39
N GLU A 118 -8.98 17.40 -30.60
CA GLU A 118 -8.01 16.81 -29.65
C GLU A 118 -8.31 17.25 -28.20
N LYS A 119 -8.45 16.29 -27.27
CA LYS A 119 -8.77 16.54 -25.86
C LYS A 119 -7.84 17.62 -25.31
N ALA A 120 -8.41 18.73 -24.82
CA ALA A 120 -7.64 19.79 -24.17
C ALA A 120 -6.78 19.21 -23.03
N GLU A 121 -5.53 19.66 -22.96
CA GLU A 121 -4.54 19.15 -22.01
C GLU A 121 -4.97 19.37 -20.55
N LYS A 122 -4.99 18.29 -19.77
CA LYS A 122 -5.56 18.29 -18.41
C LYS A 122 -4.69 19.02 -17.39
N TRP A 123 -3.36 18.91 -17.51
CA TRP A 123 -2.40 19.35 -16.50
C TRP A 123 -1.43 20.41 -17.06
N THR A 124 -1.95 21.58 -17.40
CA THR A 124 -1.11 22.74 -17.76
C THR A 124 -0.44 23.34 -16.51
N GLU A 125 0.66 24.09 -16.67
CA GLU A 125 1.38 24.73 -15.55
C GLU A 125 0.47 25.63 -14.68
N GLU A 126 -0.46 26.36 -15.31
CA GLU A 126 -1.43 27.20 -14.59
C GLU A 126 -2.37 26.35 -13.74
N ARG A 127 -2.98 25.31 -14.32
CA ARG A 127 -3.87 24.39 -13.59
C ARG A 127 -3.15 23.67 -12.46
N ILE A 128 -1.88 23.31 -12.65
CA ILE A 128 -1.09 22.70 -11.59
C ILE A 128 -0.92 23.66 -10.41
N ARG A 129 -0.59 24.93 -10.66
CA ARG A 129 -0.45 25.93 -9.58
C ARG A 129 -1.76 26.13 -8.82
N GLU A 130 -2.88 26.23 -9.53
CA GLU A 130 -4.21 26.30 -8.91
C GLU A 130 -4.52 25.06 -8.07
N PHE A 131 -4.25 23.87 -8.61
CA PHE A 131 -4.47 22.61 -7.94
C PHE A 131 -3.61 22.48 -6.67
N GLN A 132 -2.33 22.83 -6.74
CA GLN A 132 -1.43 22.87 -5.58
C GLN A 132 -1.94 23.84 -4.50
N ALA A 133 -2.38 25.05 -4.90
CA ALA A 133 -2.96 26.02 -3.98
C ALA A 133 -4.24 25.50 -3.31
N ARG A 134 -5.10 24.80 -4.07
CA ARG A 134 -6.25 24.08 -3.51
C ARG A 134 -5.82 23.03 -2.49
N CYS A 135 -4.88 22.15 -2.85
CA CYS A 135 -4.38 21.10 -1.95
C CYS A 135 -3.87 21.69 -0.63
N ARG A 136 -3.05 22.74 -0.66
CA ARG A 136 -2.56 23.42 0.55
C ARG A 136 -3.69 24.02 1.38
N ARG A 137 -4.70 24.62 0.76
CA ARG A 137 -5.87 25.13 1.48
C ARG A 137 -6.64 24.00 2.18
N ARG A 138 -6.88 22.90 1.47
CA ARG A 138 -7.57 21.73 2.01
C ARG A 138 -6.87 21.14 3.23
N THR A 139 -5.54 21.17 3.29
CA THR A 139 -4.81 20.70 4.49
C THR A 139 -5.02 21.60 5.72
N CYS A 140 -5.47 22.85 5.53
CA CYS A 140 -5.93 23.73 6.61
C CYS A 140 -7.43 23.58 6.93
N GLU A 141 -8.18 22.82 6.13
CA GLU A 141 -9.61 22.52 6.31
C GLU A 141 -9.83 21.12 6.95
N GLY A 142 -8.85 20.64 7.71
CA GLY A 142 -8.91 19.34 8.41
C GLY A 142 -8.53 18.12 7.58
N LYS A 143 -8.06 18.29 6.33
CA LYS A 143 -7.46 17.20 5.54
C LYS A 143 -6.01 16.96 5.96
N ARG A 144 -5.86 16.27 7.09
CA ARG A 144 -4.58 15.97 7.72
C ARG A 144 -3.63 15.13 6.85
N TRP A 145 -4.17 14.17 6.11
CA TRP A 145 -3.37 13.10 5.49
C TRP A 145 -3.24 13.29 3.98
N ALA A 146 -2.03 13.53 3.47
CA ALA A 146 -1.76 13.60 2.04
C ALA A 146 -1.13 12.28 1.54
N PRO A 147 -1.53 11.74 0.36
CA PRO A 147 -0.87 10.58 -0.23
C PRO A 147 0.66 10.76 -0.32
N PHE A 148 1.42 9.71 -0.03
CA PHE A 148 2.86 9.78 0.20
C PHE A 148 3.67 8.73 -0.57
N ALA A 149 4.29 9.15 -1.67
CA ALA A 149 5.14 8.31 -2.51
C ALA A 149 6.53 8.10 -1.86
N LYS A 150 6.75 6.92 -1.28
CA LYS A 150 7.97 6.61 -0.49
C LYS A 150 8.83 5.48 -1.05
N GLY A 151 8.88 5.36 -2.38
CA GLY A 151 9.80 4.43 -3.05
C GLY A 151 9.37 2.97 -3.04
N GLY A 152 8.77 2.43 -1.96
CA GLY A 152 8.11 1.11 -1.94
C GLY A 152 8.91 -0.06 -2.55
N GLU A 153 8.21 -1.12 -2.90
CA GLU A 153 8.78 -2.28 -3.62
C GLU A 153 8.99 -1.97 -5.11
N TYR A 154 9.78 -2.82 -5.76
CA TYR A 154 9.95 -2.78 -7.20
C TYR A 154 8.63 -3.14 -7.90
N SER A 155 8.03 -2.16 -8.55
CA SER A 155 6.86 -2.36 -9.41
C SER A 155 6.90 -1.27 -10.48
N PRO A 156 7.47 -1.57 -11.67
CA PRO A 156 7.51 -0.62 -12.77
C PRO A 156 6.10 -0.34 -13.30
N TYR A 157 5.96 0.72 -14.09
CA TYR A 157 4.69 1.20 -14.65
C TYR A 157 3.75 1.79 -13.59
N TYR A 158 3.27 0.95 -12.68
CA TYR A 158 2.27 1.27 -11.67
C TYR A 158 2.65 0.65 -10.33
N ALA A 159 2.41 1.40 -9.24
CA ALA A 159 2.34 0.85 -7.90
C ALA A 159 1.35 1.68 -7.09
N ASP A 160 0.57 1.02 -6.24
CA ASP A 160 -0.31 1.72 -5.31
C ASP A 160 0.50 2.55 -4.29
N ILE A 161 0.06 3.79 -4.07
CA ILE A 161 0.62 4.67 -3.03
C ILE A 161 -0.22 4.48 -1.78
N HIS A 162 0.03 3.37 -1.10
CA HIS A 162 -0.71 2.96 0.09
C HIS A 162 -0.42 3.80 1.34
N LEU A 163 0.59 4.67 1.30
CA LEU A 163 0.99 5.51 2.42
C LEU A 163 0.40 6.91 2.32
N VAL A 164 0.11 7.49 3.48
CA VAL A 164 -0.22 8.91 3.65
C VAL A 164 0.71 9.52 4.69
N VAL A 165 1.01 10.81 4.54
CA VAL A 165 1.82 11.58 5.49
C VAL A 165 0.99 12.69 6.11
N ASN A 166 1.22 12.94 7.39
CA ASN A 166 0.62 14.08 8.08
C ASN A 166 1.16 15.38 7.47
N TRP A 167 0.28 16.08 6.76
CA TRP A 167 0.54 17.36 6.13
C TRP A 167 -0.47 18.43 6.53
N GLU A 168 -1.11 18.27 7.69
CA GLU A 168 -2.06 19.23 8.24
C GLU A 168 -1.44 20.62 8.37
N ASN A 169 -2.21 21.66 8.03
CA ASN A 169 -1.76 23.05 8.05
C ASN A 169 -0.44 23.27 7.27
N ASP A 170 -0.36 22.74 6.05
CA ASP A 170 0.84 22.68 5.20
C ASP A 170 2.06 22.04 5.89
N GLY A 171 1.83 20.99 6.67
CA GLY A 171 2.87 20.23 7.37
C GLY A 171 3.44 20.94 8.58
N MET A 172 2.63 21.73 9.30
CA MET A 172 3.07 22.55 10.43
C MET A 172 3.77 21.72 11.52
N GLU A 173 3.20 20.55 11.85
CA GLU A 173 3.77 19.63 12.86
C GLU A 173 5.15 19.12 12.42
N VAL A 174 5.25 18.64 11.17
CA VAL A 174 6.49 18.11 10.57
C VAL A 174 7.55 19.20 10.50
N ARG A 175 7.20 20.43 10.06
CA ARG A 175 8.13 21.56 9.94
C ARG A 175 8.72 22.01 11.28
N ASN A 176 8.00 21.80 12.39
CA ASN A 176 8.47 22.11 13.74
C ASN A 176 9.07 20.89 14.46
N PHE A 177 9.25 19.75 13.77
CA PHE A 177 9.90 18.58 14.35
C PHE A 177 11.41 18.81 14.50
N VAL A 178 11.78 19.32 15.66
CA VAL A 178 13.14 19.66 16.06
C VAL A 178 13.52 18.88 17.31
N ASP A 179 14.79 18.54 17.44
CA ASP A 179 15.33 18.01 18.69
C ASP A 179 15.30 19.12 19.74
N PRO A 180 14.57 18.96 20.86
CA PRO A 180 14.44 20.00 21.88
C PRO A 180 15.77 20.29 22.61
N LYS A 181 16.72 19.35 22.62
CA LYS A 181 18.03 19.53 23.27
C LYS A 181 19.03 20.26 22.39
N THR A 182 19.08 19.89 21.11
CA THR A 182 20.10 20.39 20.18
C THR A 182 19.60 21.51 19.26
N GLY A 183 18.28 21.70 19.16
CA GLY A 183 17.63 22.61 18.20
C GLY A 183 17.76 22.14 16.74
N LYS A 184 18.31 20.95 16.49
CA LYS A 184 18.50 20.41 15.15
C LYS A 184 17.15 19.99 14.57
N ILE A 185 16.87 20.37 13.32
CA ILE A 185 15.67 19.94 12.62
C ILE A 185 15.79 18.45 12.27
N ASN A 186 14.85 17.65 12.75
CA ASN A 186 14.80 16.19 12.54
C ASN A 186 14.16 15.84 11.19
N SER A 187 13.13 16.59 10.78
CA SER A 187 12.51 16.45 9.46
C SER A 187 13.17 17.37 8.42
N ARG A 188 13.05 17.06 7.14
CA ARG A 188 13.47 17.93 6.03
C ARG A 188 12.44 17.96 4.91
N PRO A 189 11.45 18.88 4.99
CA PRO A 189 10.63 19.26 3.85
C PRO A 189 11.47 19.91 2.75
N GLN A 190 11.73 19.17 1.66
CA GLN A 190 12.49 19.67 0.51
C GLN A 190 11.61 19.74 -0.74
N ASN A 191 11.93 20.69 -1.61
CA ASN A 191 11.27 20.87 -2.91
C ASN A 191 9.73 20.93 -2.79
N THR A 192 9.23 21.62 -1.76
CA THR A 192 7.79 21.68 -1.44
C THR A 192 6.95 22.27 -2.57
N ASP A 193 7.56 23.05 -3.48
CA ASP A 193 6.91 23.60 -4.67
C ASP A 193 6.56 22.51 -5.71
N TYR A 194 7.08 21.30 -5.56
CA TYR A 194 6.76 20.13 -6.39
C TYR A 194 5.71 19.21 -5.75
N TYR A 195 5.29 19.45 -4.51
CA TYR A 195 4.27 18.62 -3.87
C TYR A 195 2.94 18.78 -4.59
N PHE A 196 2.14 17.71 -4.61
CA PHE A 196 0.85 17.61 -5.28
C PHE A 196 0.88 17.63 -6.82
N ARG A 197 2.06 17.73 -7.45
CA ARG A 197 2.19 17.69 -8.92
C ARG A 197 2.17 16.24 -9.41
N PRO A 198 1.50 15.95 -10.54
CA PRO A 198 1.67 14.67 -11.21
C PRO A 198 3.10 14.57 -11.79
N GLY A 199 3.61 13.35 -11.92
CA GLY A 199 4.94 13.11 -12.46
C GLY A 199 5.29 11.63 -12.51
N LEU A 200 6.58 11.32 -12.39
CA LEU A 200 7.08 9.95 -12.30
C LEU A 200 7.84 9.78 -10.98
N THR A 201 7.79 8.59 -10.39
CA THR A 201 8.51 8.27 -9.14
C THR A 201 9.17 6.89 -9.22
N TRP A 202 10.23 6.68 -8.44
CA TRP A 202 10.91 5.38 -8.32
C TRP A 202 11.45 5.17 -6.89
N PRO A 203 11.61 3.90 -6.46
CA PRO A 203 12.41 3.58 -5.29
C PRO A 203 13.87 4.00 -5.50
N ARG A 204 14.45 4.69 -4.52
CA ARG A 204 15.88 5.00 -4.52
C ARG A 204 16.74 3.74 -4.43
N ARG A 205 16.26 2.67 -3.78
CA ARG A 205 17.00 1.41 -3.62
C ARG A 205 16.10 0.23 -3.95
N THR A 206 16.44 -0.48 -5.02
CA THR A 206 15.82 -1.72 -5.50
C THR A 206 16.83 -2.49 -6.35
N GLN A 207 16.55 -3.76 -6.64
CA GLN A 207 17.42 -4.59 -7.50
C GLN A 207 17.55 -4.02 -8.92
N GLN A 208 16.45 -3.46 -9.43
CA GLN A 208 16.36 -2.85 -10.76
C GLN A 208 15.68 -1.49 -10.68
N PHE A 209 15.94 -0.64 -11.67
CA PHE A 209 15.33 0.68 -11.76
C PHE A 209 13.86 0.53 -12.14
N GLY A 210 12.96 0.81 -11.20
CA GLY A 210 11.52 0.62 -11.36
C GLY A 210 10.74 1.93 -11.39
N PRO A 211 10.82 2.74 -12.46
CA PRO A 211 10.05 3.96 -12.60
C PRO A 211 8.56 3.66 -12.82
N ARG A 212 7.73 4.53 -12.29
CA ARG A 212 6.26 4.40 -12.34
C ARG A 212 5.59 5.76 -12.19
N ILE A 213 4.28 5.77 -12.36
CA ILE A 213 3.47 6.97 -12.25
C ILE A 213 3.49 7.53 -10.82
N LEU A 214 3.62 8.86 -10.71
CA LEU A 214 3.29 9.64 -9.52
C LEU A 214 1.97 10.38 -9.81
N PRO A 215 0.84 9.94 -9.22
CA PRO A 215 -0.41 10.66 -9.28
C PRO A 215 -0.26 12.09 -8.74
N SER A 216 -1.10 13.01 -9.24
CA SER A 216 -1.25 14.33 -8.61
C SER A 216 -1.70 14.17 -7.15
N GLN A 217 -1.65 15.25 -6.37
CA GLN A 217 -1.98 15.27 -4.94
C GLN A 217 -0.99 14.54 -4.02
N CYS A 218 -0.02 13.81 -4.57
CA CYS A 218 0.98 13.14 -3.75
C CYS A 218 2.07 14.10 -3.24
N ILE A 219 2.52 13.86 -2.02
CA ILE A 219 3.84 14.27 -1.53
C ILE A 219 4.80 13.12 -1.82
N PHE A 220 6.03 13.40 -2.19
CA PHE A 220 7.06 12.38 -2.44
C PHE A 220 8.17 12.46 -1.40
N ALA A 221 8.82 11.33 -1.12
CA ALA A 221 9.87 11.20 -0.12
C ALA A 221 11.28 11.31 -0.72
N ASP A 222 12.31 11.34 0.12
CA ASP A 222 13.70 11.15 -0.33
C ASP A 222 13.97 9.73 -0.86
N LYS A 223 13.30 8.72 -0.28
CA LYS A 223 13.36 7.32 -0.73
C LYS A 223 12.48 7.05 -1.96
N GLY A 224 11.54 7.97 -2.26
CA GLY A 224 10.68 7.97 -3.44
C GLY A 224 11.04 9.14 -4.36
N CYS A 225 12.23 9.07 -4.97
CA CYS A 225 12.71 10.11 -5.88
C CYS A 225 11.71 10.31 -7.02
N SER A 226 11.63 11.54 -7.54
CA SER A 226 10.60 11.89 -8.53
C SER A 226 11.13 12.76 -9.65
N ALA A 227 10.54 12.61 -10.83
CA ALA A 227 10.76 13.43 -12.01
C ALA A 227 9.48 14.17 -12.40
N PHE A 228 9.65 15.43 -12.80
CA PHE A 228 8.58 16.33 -13.24
C PHE A 228 8.98 16.95 -14.58
N ILE A 229 8.04 17.15 -15.49
CA ILE A 229 8.31 17.64 -16.85
C ILE A 229 7.58 18.98 -17.04
N GLU A 230 8.28 20.07 -17.38
CA GLU A 230 7.66 21.36 -17.71
C GLU A 230 6.69 21.17 -18.90
N SER A 231 5.50 21.78 -18.83
CA SER A 231 4.24 21.45 -19.56
C SER A 231 3.36 20.37 -18.93
N ASN A 232 3.94 19.43 -18.17
CA ASN A 232 3.28 18.39 -17.35
C ASN A 232 2.08 17.68 -17.99
N SER A 233 2.03 17.61 -19.32
CA SER A 233 1.07 16.79 -20.04
C SER A 233 1.11 15.35 -19.54
N SER A 234 -0.06 14.76 -19.28
CA SER A 234 -0.14 13.31 -19.05
C SER A 234 0.55 12.54 -20.19
N LEU A 235 0.51 13.04 -21.44
CA LEU A 235 1.17 12.42 -22.58
C LEU A 235 2.69 12.46 -22.48
N PHE A 236 3.28 13.61 -22.12
CA PHE A 236 4.73 13.74 -21.96
C PHE A 236 5.25 12.91 -20.79
N ASN A 237 4.51 12.82 -19.67
CA ASN A 237 4.86 11.93 -18.58
C ASN A 237 4.89 10.46 -19.05
N LEU A 238 3.92 10.01 -19.86
CA LEU A 238 3.90 8.64 -20.39
C LEU A 238 5.07 8.35 -21.32
N VAL A 239 5.44 9.29 -22.21
CA VAL A 239 6.60 9.14 -23.09
C VAL A 239 7.90 9.03 -22.30
N ASN A 240 8.09 9.88 -21.29
CA ASN A 240 9.28 9.83 -20.43
C ASN A 240 9.30 8.55 -19.58
N LEU A 241 8.15 8.06 -19.13
CA LEU A 241 8.05 6.77 -18.48
C LEU A 241 8.48 5.64 -19.43
N SER A 242 8.05 5.68 -20.70
CA SER A 242 8.51 4.69 -21.69
C SER A 242 10.02 4.69 -21.83
N LEU A 243 10.63 5.88 -21.92
CA LEU A 243 12.07 6.02 -21.99
C LEU A 243 12.76 5.40 -20.77
N MET A 244 12.31 5.77 -19.57
CA MET A 244 12.91 5.35 -18.31
C MET A 244 12.76 3.85 -18.03
N LEU A 245 11.70 3.21 -18.56
CA LEU A 245 11.46 1.77 -18.47
C LEU A 245 12.29 0.94 -19.45
N SER A 246 12.88 1.58 -20.45
CA SER A 246 13.61 0.84 -21.48
C SER A 246 14.91 0.24 -20.95
N LYS A 247 15.25 -0.91 -21.48
CA LYS A 247 16.53 -1.58 -21.28
C LYS A 247 17.73 -0.72 -21.64
N SER A 248 17.62 0.10 -22.69
CA SER A 248 18.67 1.05 -23.08
C SER A 248 18.92 2.09 -21.98
N PHE A 249 17.86 2.69 -21.43
CA PHE A 249 17.98 3.66 -20.34
C PHE A 249 18.52 3.03 -19.06
N GLN A 250 18.05 1.83 -18.71
CA GLN A 250 18.58 1.07 -17.58
C GLN A 250 20.07 0.75 -17.74
N THR A 251 20.50 0.33 -18.93
CA THR A 251 21.93 0.07 -19.23
C THR A 251 22.76 1.33 -19.00
N LEU A 252 22.30 2.50 -19.47
CA LEU A 252 23.01 3.77 -19.27
C LEU A 252 23.07 4.17 -17.78
N ILE A 253 22.05 3.86 -16.99
CA ILE A 253 22.09 4.02 -15.53
C ILE A 253 23.17 3.10 -14.94
N GLU A 254 23.20 1.83 -15.33
CA GLU A 254 24.16 0.85 -14.83
C GLU A 254 25.61 1.26 -15.13
N LEU A 255 25.86 1.90 -16.27
CA LEU A 255 27.18 2.47 -16.58
C LEU A 255 27.57 3.61 -15.66
N SER A 256 26.61 4.34 -15.09
CA SER A 256 26.85 5.47 -14.19
C SER A 256 26.88 5.08 -12.71
N LEU A 257 26.53 3.83 -12.40
CA LEU A 257 26.62 3.25 -11.05
C LEU A 257 28.04 2.73 -10.83
N ASN A 258 28.61 3.01 -9.66
CA ASN A 258 29.89 2.41 -9.28
C ASN A 258 29.71 0.88 -9.19
N ALA A 259 30.68 0.11 -9.71
CA ALA A 259 30.73 -1.36 -9.69
C ALA A 259 30.93 -1.97 -8.27
N GLY A 260 30.46 -1.28 -7.23
CA GLY A 260 30.40 -1.80 -5.86
C GLY A 260 29.22 -2.75 -5.69
N ASP A 261 29.33 -3.59 -4.68
CA ASP A 261 28.48 -4.75 -4.36
C ASP A 261 27.01 -4.66 -4.81
N LYS A 262 26.51 -5.74 -5.44
CA LYS A 262 25.17 -5.79 -6.09
C LYS A 262 24.02 -5.44 -5.13
N THR A 263 24.24 -5.57 -3.83
CA THR A 263 23.35 -5.24 -2.71
C THR A 263 23.21 -3.72 -2.43
N ALA A 264 24.00 -2.86 -3.08
CA ALA A 264 24.09 -1.42 -2.80
C ALA A 264 23.61 -0.49 -3.94
N ARG A 265 22.85 -0.98 -4.93
CA ARG A 265 22.33 -0.16 -6.04
C ARG A 265 21.44 0.99 -5.50
N SER A 266 21.88 2.24 -5.71
CA SER A 266 21.16 3.45 -5.31
C SER A 266 20.89 4.33 -6.53
N TYR A 267 19.63 4.42 -6.94
CA TYR A 267 19.13 5.23 -8.06
C TYR A 267 18.96 6.70 -7.66
N GLU A 268 20.08 7.34 -7.31
CA GLU A 268 20.13 8.72 -6.85
C GLU A 268 19.73 9.71 -7.94
N VAL A 269 19.12 10.83 -7.54
CA VAL A 269 18.71 11.91 -8.45
C VAL A 269 19.87 12.47 -9.28
N GLY A 270 21.08 12.51 -8.72
CA GLY A 270 22.28 12.99 -9.39
C GLY A 270 22.79 12.06 -10.50
N ILE A 271 22.38 10.79 -10.49
CA ILE A 271 22.66 9.82 -11.56
C ILE A 271 21.59 9.95 -12.63
N ILE A 272 20.32 9.82 -12.24
CA ILE A 272 19.19 9.83 -13.18
C ILE A 272 19.13 11.14 -13.98
N SER A 273 19.41 12.28 -13.34
CA SER A 273 19.43 13.60 -14.01
C SER A 273 20.43 13.71 -15.16
N LYS A 274 21.49 12.87 -15.19
CA LYS A 274 22.56 12.94 -16.18
C LYS A 274 22.44 11.90 -17.29
N ILE A 275 21.43 11.02 -17.25
CA ILE A 275 21.27 9.96 -18.24
C ILE A 275 20.94 10.57 -19.61
N PRO A 276 21.71 10.25 -20.66
CA PRO A 276 21.50 10.84 -21.98
C PRO A 276 20.13 10.44 -22.53
N THR A 277 19.44 11.39 -23.14
CA THR A 277 18.04 11.24 -23.57
C THR A 277 17.89 11.58 -25.06
N PRO A 278 17.38 10.66 -25.90
CA PRO A 278 17.25 10.88 -27.33
C PRO A 278 16.02 11.73 -27.62
N ASN A 279 16.02 12.39 -28.78
CA ASN A 279 14.83 13.06 -29.28
C ASN A 279 13.83 12.01 -29.80
N ILE A 280 12.56 12.17 -29.42
CA ILE A 280 11.48 11.24 -29.79
C ILE A 280 10.53 11.98 -30.72
N THR A 281 10.38 11.48 -31.95
CA THR A 281 9.46 12.04 -32.96
C THR A 281 7.99 11.84 -32.57
N ASP A 282 7.09 12.68 -33.06
CA ASP A 282 5.67 12.62 -32.69
C ASP A 282 4.99 11.28 -33.03
N LEU A 283 5.37 10.65 -34.16
CA LEU A 283 4.90 9.32 -34.53
C LEU A 283 5.27 8.29 -33.45
N LYS A 284 6.53 8.30 -33.01
CA LYS A 284 7.03 7.40 -31.97
C LYS A 284 6.46 7.71 -30.59
N ARG A 285 6.18 8.98 -30.27
CA ARG A 285 5.47 9.35 -29.04
C ARG A 285 4.10 8.67 -28.97
N LYS A 286 3.31 8.70 -30.05
CA LYS A 286 1.97 8.08 -30.08
C LYS A 286 2.03 6.56 -29.86
N GLU A 287 2.96 5.88 -30.51
CA GLU A 287 3.20 4.44 -30.36
C GLU A 287 3.56 4.07 -28.91
N LEU A 288 4.54 4.78 -28.32
CA LEU A 288 4.97 4.58 -26.93
C LEU A 288 3.86 4.84 -25.91
N ILE A 289 3.07 5.91 -26.11
CA ILE A 289 1.95 6.26 -25.23
C ILE A 289 0.89 5.16 -25.23
N ASN A 290 0.54 4.61 -26.39
CA ASN A 290 -0.45 3.54 -26.48
C ASN A 290 0.02 2.30 -25.70
N ASN A 291 1.27 1.89 -25.93
CA ASN A 291 1.88 0.74 -25.28
C ASN A 291 1.92 0.89 -23.75
N ILE A 292 2.41 2.02 -23.23
CA ILE A 292 2.44 2.26 -21.78
C ILE A 292 1.05 2.33 -21.17
N ARG A 293 0.07 2.96 -21.83
CA ARG A 293 -1.31 2.98 -21.32
C ARG A 293 -1.88 1.58 -21.15
N GLN A 294 -1.64 0.69 -22.11
CA GLN A 294 -2.08 -0.70 -22.01
C GLN A 294 -1.36 -1.43 -20.85
N ALA A 295 -0.03 -1.28 -20.73
CA ALA A 295 0.71 -1.88 -19.61
C ALA A 295 0.25 -1.37 -18.24
N LEU A 296 -0.07 -0.08 -18.12
CA LEU A 296 -0.63 0.52 -16.90
C LEU A 296 -2.00 -0.07 -16.54
N LEU A 297 -2.89 -0.22 -17.51
CA LEU A 297 -4.21 -0.82 -17.29
C LEU A 297 -4.09 -2.28 -16.85
N LEU A 298 -3.21 -3.05 -17.49
CA LEU A 298 -2.93 -4.45 -17.13
C LEU A 298 -2.32 -4.58 -15.74
N LYS A 299 -1.33 -3.73 -15.39
CA LYS A 299 -0.74 -3.72 -14.04
C LYS A 299 -1.76 -3.33 -12.98
N ARG A 300 -2.63 -2.37 -13.27
CA ARG A 300 -3.69 -1.96 -12.35
C ARG A 300 -4.75 -3.05 -12.18
N PHE A 301 -5.11 -3.77 -13.25
CA PHE A 301 -6.02 -4.92 -13.19
C PHE A 301 -5.55 -5.97 -12.19
N LEU A 302 -4.25 -6.31 -12.19
CA LEU A 302 -3.67 -7.25 -11.23
C LEU A 302 -3.88 -6.79 -9.77
N ASP A 303 -3.89 -5.48 -9.51
CA ASP A 303 -4.06 -4.90 -8.18
C ASP A 303 -5.53 -4.65 -7.79
N GLN A 304 -6.50 -4.86 -8.69
CA GLN A 304 -7.95 -4.70 -8.39
C GLN A 304 -8.49 -5.73 -7.39
N THR A 305 -7.75 -6.80 -7.13
CA THR A 305 -8.10 -7.86 -6.18
C THR A 305 -7.51 -7.64 -4.78
N ASN A 306 -6.62 -6.66 -4.64
CA ASN A 306 -5.94 -6.34 -3.40
C ASN A 306 -6.77 -5.35 -2.58
N GLU A 307 -7.47 -5.81 -1.55
CA GLU A 307 -8.41 -4.98 -0.77
C GLU A 307 -7.81 -3.80 0.02
N VAL A 308 -6.48 -3.71 0.07
CA VAL A 308 -5.78 -2.54 0.64
C VAL A 308 -5.29 -1.55 -0.42
N SER A 309 -5.53 -1.83 -1.71
CA SER A 309 -5.21 -0.94 -2.82
C SER A 309 -6.33 0.08 -3.09
N HIS A 310 -5.97 1.25 -3.59
CA HIS A 310 -6.93 2.22 -4.12
C HIS A 310 -7.63 1.71 -5.40
N ALA A 311 -7.09 0.68 -6.06
CA ALA A 311 -7.68 0.06 -7.24
C ALA A 311 -8.72 -1.02 -6.91
N PHE A 312 -8.86 -1.43 -5.64
CA PHE A 312 -9.71 -2.56 -5.28
C PHE A 312 -11.15 -2.43 -5.77
N GLY A 313 -11.62 -3.44 -6.50
CA GLY A 313 -13.01 -3.57 -6.94
C GLY A 313 -13.70 -4.75 -6.28
N LEU A 314 -13.20 -5.96 -6.56
CA LEU A 314 -13.75 -7.22 -6.08
C LEU A 314 -12.62 -8.23 -5.83
N PRO A 315 -12.80 -9.20 -4.91
CA PRO A 315 -11.92 -10.36 -4.77
C PRO A 315 -11.78 -11.11 -6.10
N ALA A 316 -10.61 -11.71 -6.32
CA ALA A 316 -10.31 -12.49 -7.53
C ALA A 316 -11.40 -13.53 -7.86
N LEU A 317 -11.86 -14.26 -6.84
CA LEU A 317 -12.85 -15.33 -6.97
C LEU A 317 -14.26 -14.84 -7.35
N LEU A 318 -14.52 -13.54 -7.30
CA LEU A 318 -15.78 -12.92 -7.72
C LEU A 318 -15.67 -12.22 -9.09
N GLN A 319 -14.47 -12.11 -9.66
CA GLN A 319 -14.28 -11.54 -11.00
C GLN A 319 -14.49 -12.58 -12.11
N ILE A 320 -14.62 -13.86 -11.73
CA ILE A 320 -14.83 -15.00 -12.63
C ILE A 320 -16.17 -15.64 -12.30
N SER A 321 -16.92 -16.03 -13.32
CA SER A 321 -18.20 -16.74 -13.19
C SER A 321 -18.06 -18.24 -13.48
N GLY A 322 -17.47 -18.99 -12.55
CA GLY A 322 -17.40 -20.45 -12.58
C GLY A 322 -18.40 -21.14 -11.66
N TYR A 323 -18.36 -22.47 -11.63
CA TYR A 323 -19.31 -23.29 -10.86
C TYR A 323 -18.93 -23.38 -9.37
N ASN A 324 -17.64 -23.46 -9.06
CA ASN A 324 -17.07 -23.60 -7.73
C ASN A 324 -15.82 -22.70 -7.56
N LEU A 325 -15.23 -22.64 -6.36
CA LEU A 325 -14.07 -21.80 -6.07
C LEU A 325 -12.82 -22.27 -6.82
N THR A 326 -12.61 -23.58 -6.94
CA THR A 326 -11.46 -24.17 -7.62
C THR A 326 -11.42 -23.82 -9.12
N ASP A 327 -12.57 -23.86 -9.78
CA ASP A 327 -12.74 -23.44 -11.18
C ASP A 327 -12.42 -21.95 -11.34
N ASN A 328 -12.94 -21.12 -10.42
CA ASN A 328 -12.67 -19.68 -10.41
C ASN A 328 -11.17 -19.39 -10.24
N MET A 329 -10.49 -20.12 -9.35
CA MET A 329 -9.04 -20.02 -9.14
C MET A 329 -8.25 -20.39 -10.40
N ALA A 330 -8.59 -21.52 -11.02
CA ALA A 330 -7.88 -22.00 -12.21
C ALA A 330 -8.02 -21.04 -13.39
N GLU A 331 -9.21 -20.47 -13.59
CA GLU A 331 -9.43 -19.44 -14.62
C GLU A 331 -8.74 -18.12 -14.27
N TRP A 332 -8.77 -17.69 -13.01
CA TRP A 332 -8.05 -16.50 -12.58
C TRP A 332 -6.55 -16.62 -12.85
N GLU A 333 -5.92 -17.75 -12.48
CA GLU A 333 -4.49 -17.99 -12.76
C GLU A 333 -4.18 -17.94 -14.26
N ARG A 334 -5.06 -18.49 -15.11
CA ARG A 334 -4.93 -18.36 -16.59
C ARG A 334 -4.96 -16.91 -17.04
N GLN A 335 -5.82 -16.08 -16.45
CA GLN A 335 -5.90 -14.65 -16.76
C GLN A 335 -4.65 -13.89 -16.29
N ILE A 336 -4.08 -14.25 -15.14
CA ILE A 336 -2.81 -13.68 -14.65
C ILE A 336 -1.68 -13.98 -15.64
N ILE A 337 -1.48 -15.25 -16.00
CA ILE A 337 -0.44 -15.67 -16.95
C ILE A 337 -0.59 -14.93 -18.29
N LYS A 338 -1.82 -14.83 -18.81
CA LYS A 338 -2.10 -14.10 -20.06
C LYS A 338 -1.80 -12.60 -19.94
N THR A 339 -2.09 -12.01 -18.79
CA THR A 339 -1.84 -10.59 -18.50
C THR A 339 -0.36 -10.29 -18.41
N GLU A 340 0.41 -11.13 -17.71
CA GLU A 340 1.86 -11.01 -17.59
C GLU A 340 2.56 -11.18 -18.94
N ALA A 341 2.14 -12.16 -19.75
CA ALA A 341 2.67 -12.35 -21.10
C ALA A 341 2.43 -11.12 -22.00
N LYS A 342 1.25 -10.48 -21.89
CA LYS A 342 0.96 -9.22 -22.61
C LYS A 342 1.86 -8.08 -22.14
N ILE A 343 2.08 -7.94 -20.83
CA ILE A 343 2.99 -6.91 -20.28
C ILE A 343 4.41 -7.13 -20.80
N ALA A 344 4.89 -8.39 -20.82
CA ALA A 344 6.20 -8.73 -21.35
C ALA A 344 6.32 -8.42 -22.86
N GLY A 345 5.28 -8.69 -23.64
CA GLY A 345 5.21 -8.31 -25.05
C GLY A 345 5.29 -6.81 -25.27
N ILE A 346 4.53 -6.03 -24.49
CA ILE A 346 4.57 -4.55 -24.53
C ILE A 346 5.97 -4.02 -24.18
N GLN A 347 6.61 -4.58 -23.15
CA GLN A 347 7.98 -4.22 -22.78
C GLN A 347 8.95 -4.49 -23.95
N ALA A 348 8.86 -5.65 -24.60
CA ALA A 348 9.71 -6.00 -25.73
C ALA A 348 9.53 -5.06 -26.94
N GLU A 349 8.29 -4.65 -27.24
CA GLU A 349 7.99 -3.66 -28.28
C GLU A 349 8.58 -2.28 -27.94
N LEU A 350 8.38 -1.83 -26.69
CA LEU A 350 8.93 -0.58 -26.18
C LEU A 350 10.44 -0.55 -26.29
N ASP A 351 11.11 -1.62 -25.85
CA ASP A 351 12.56 -1.76 -25.97
C ASP A 351 13.00 -1.73 -27.43
N GLY A 352 12.27 -2.42 -28.31
CA GLY A 352 12.51 -2.43 -29.76
C GLY A 352 12.45 -1.04 -30.40
N VAL A 353 11.51 -0.19 -29.98
CA VAL A 353 11.43 1.22 -30.43
C VAL A 353 12.60 2.03 -29.90
N ILE A 354 12.92 1.92 -28.61
CA ILE A 354 13.90 2.78 -27.96
C ILE A 354 15.34 2.41 -28.32
N TYR A 355 15.66 1.13 -28.53
CA TYR A 355 16.96 0.72 -29.07
C TYR A 355 17.26 1.38 -30.42
N LYS A 356 16.23 1.64 -31.25
CA LYS A 356 16.42 2.33 -32.54
C LYS A 356 16.68 3.82 -32.34
N LEU A 357 16.07 4.45 -31.33
CA LEU A 357 16.28 5.86 -31.00
C LEU A 357 17.69 6.14 -30.46
N TYR A 358 18.26 5.19 -29.71
CA TYR A 358 19.67 5.25 -29.26
C TYR A 358 20.65 4.59 -30.24
N GLU A 359 20.16 4.03 -31.35
CA GLU A 359 20.98 3.31 -32.35
C GLU A 359 21.79 2.12 -31.80
N PHE A 360 21.31 1.44 -30.75
CA PHE A 360 22.00 0.27 -30.16
C PHE A 360 22.12 -0.88 -31.18
N THR A 361 23.34 -1.39 -31.37
CA THR A 361 23.59 -2.53 -32.27
C THR A 361 23.10 -3.84 -31.67
N LYS A 362 22.96 -4.89 -32.49
CA LYS A 362 22.59 -6.23 -32.01
C LYS A 362 23.58 -6.78 -30.97
N GLU A 363 24.87 -6.47 -31.11
CA GLU A 363 25.90 -6.94 -30.17
C GLU A 363 25.84 -6.21 -28.83
N GLU A 364 25.62 -4.89 -28.83
CA GLU A 364 25.41 -4.12 -27.59
C GLU A 364 24.15 -4.56 -26.83
N ARG A 365 23.08 -4.94 -27.55
CA ARG A 365 21.87 -5.54 -26.95
C ARG A 365 22.13 -6.92 -26.33
N LYS A 366 23.15 -7.66 -26.79
CA LYS A 366 23.52 -8.97 -26.24
C LYS A 366 24.42 -8.85 -25.01
N LEU A 367 25.31 -7.85 -24.98
CA LEU A 367 26.12 -7.51 -23.79
C LEU A 367 25.23 -7.23 -22.57
N GLU A 368 24.06 -6.64 -22.79
CA GLU A 368 23.01 -6.44 -21.78
C GLU A 368 22.52 -7.76 -21.13
N LYS A 369 22.37 -8.84 -21.91
CA LYS A 369 21.89 -10.13 -21.39
C LYS A 369 22.92 -10.85 -20.52
N ARG A 370 24.22 -10.72 -20.81
CA ARG A 370 25.29 -11.35 -20.00
C ARG A 370 25.39 -10.75 -18.60
N GLU A 371 25.11 -9.46 -18.44
CA GLU A 371 25.02 -8.82 -17.13
C GLU A 371 23.78 -9.31 -16.36
N GLN A 372 22.60 -9.34 -17.00
CA GLN A 372 21.33 -9.76 -16.37
C GLN A 372 21.28 -11.26 -16.01
N SER A 373 21.85 -12.16 -16.81
CA SER A 373 21.82 -13.62 -16.52
C SER A 373 22.76 -14.05 -15.39
N SER A 374 23.75 -13.24 -15.03
CA SER A 374 24.64 -13.48 -13.88
C SER A 374 24.07 -12.99 -12.52
N VAL A 375 22.84 -12.48 -12.55
CA VAL A 375 22.12 -11.90 -11.39
C VAL A 375 21.19 -12.92 -10.72
N SER A 376 20.86 -14.04 -11.38
CA SER A 376 19.86 -15.00 -10.89
C SER A 376 20.42 -16.16 -10.05
N ILE A 377 21.74 -16.26 -9.85
CA ILE A 377 22.34 -17.36 -9.09
C ILE A 377 23.30 -16.75 -8.05
N ASN A 378 22.95 -16.95 -6.77
CA ASN A 378 23.66 -16.59 -5.55
C ASN A 378 23.55 -15.11 -5.09
N SER A 379 22.50 -14.83 -4.32
CA SER A 379 22.63 -14.10 -3.06
C SER A 379 21.43 -14.38 -2.18
N GLU A 380 21.63 -15.20 -1.15
CA GLU A 380 20.86 -15.11 0.10
C GLU A 380 21.08 -13.69 0.63
N PHE A 381 20.11 -12.82 0.36
CA PHE A 381 20.02 -11.54 1.03
C PHE A 381 19.57 -11.87 2.45
N GLU A 382 20.43 -11.71 3.47
CA GLU A 382 19.94 -11.58 4.84
C GLU A 382 19.11 -10.30 4.87
N PRO A 383 17.77 -10.40 4.95
CA PRO A 383 16.99 -9.22 5.20
C PRO A 383 17.20 -8.89 6.68
N GLU A 384 17.71 -7.70 6.97
CA GLU A 384 17.36 -7.10 8.25
C GLU A 384 15.84 -6.94 8.24
N ASP A 385 15.17 -7.93 8.85
CA ASP A 385 13.73 -8.22 8.96
C ASP A 385 13.23 -9.35 8.04
N GLU A 386 13.12 -10.55 8.61
CA GLU A 386 12.47 -11.76 8.04
C GLU A 386 11.08 -11.46 7.43
N GLU A 387 10.92 -11.61 6.10
CA GLU A 387 9.94 -12.50 5.44
C GLU A 387 9.79 -12.27 3.92
N TYR A 388 9.75 -13.42 3.23
CA TYR A 388 9.22 -13.77 1.89
C TYR A 388 9.52 -12.89 0.66
N ALA A 389 10.48 -13.36 -0.14
CA ALA A 389 10.60 -13.04 -1.55
C ALA A 389 9.67 -13.94 -2.38
N ALA A 390 8.82 -13.31 -3.20
CA ALA A 390 8.25 -13.92 -4.39
C ALA A 390 9.07 -13.42 -5.59
N ASP A 391 9.21 -14.30 -6.59
CA ASP A 391 9.81 -14.12 -7.92
C ASP A 391 11.14 -14.86 -8.13
N ASN A 392 11.01 -16.14 -8.51
CA ASN A 392 11.86 -16.86 -9.46
C ASN A 392 11.19 -18.20 -9.79
N ILE A 393 10.29 -18.22 -10.78
CA ILE A 393 9.74 -19.45 -11.36
C ILE A 393 10.64 -19.87 -12.52
N GLU A 394 11.80 -20.43 -12.21
CA GLU A 394 12.49 -21.33 -13.13
C GLU A 394 12.81 -22.63 -12.38
N MET A 395 12.07 -23.68 -12.75
CA MET A 395 12.22 -25.09 -12.34
C MET A 395 12.27 -25.35 -10.83
N LEU A 396 11.16 -25.04 -10.14
CA LEU A 396 10.92 -25.54 -8.79
C LEU A 396 10.61 -27.06 -8.83
N PRO A 397 11.10 -27.85 -7.85
CA PRO A 397 10.75 -29.26 -7.76
C PRO A 397 9.24 -29.41 -7.58
N VAL A 398 8.64 -30.47 -8.16
CA VAL A 398 7.18 -30.68 -8.24
C VAL A 398 6.47 -30.48 -6.89
N ASN A 399 7.07 -30.91 -5.78
CA ASN A 399 6.53 -30.74 -4.43
C ASN A 399 6.46 -29.26 -3.98
N LEU A 400 7.45 -28.43 -4.34
CA LEU A 400 7.40 -26.99 -4.07
C LEU A 400 6.33 -26.30 -4.91
N THR A 401 6.13 -26.74 -6.15
CA THR A 401 5.09 -26.21 -7.04
C THR A 401 3.70 -26.49 -6.50
N THR A 402 3.43 -27.71 -6.03
CA THR A 402 2.14 -28.07 -5.40
C THR A 402 1.89 -27.27 -4.13
N ALA A 403 2.90 -27.11 -3.27
CA ALA A 403 2.78 -26.33 -2.04
C ALA A 403 2.54 -24.83 -2.32
N LEU A 404 3.20 -24.26 -3.34
CA LEU A 404 3.01 -22.88 -3.78
C LEU A 404 1.59 -22.66 -4.30
N VAL A 405 1.08 -23.59 -5.11
CA VAL A 405 -0.30 -23.54 -5.62
C VAL A 405 -1.30 -23.63 -4.47
N ALA A 406 -1.13 -24.57 -3.53
CA ALA A 406 -1.98 -24.67 -2.36
C ALA A 406 -1.99 -23.39 -1.51
N ALA A 407 -0.82 -22.77 -1.29
CA ALA A 407 -0.71 -21.51 -0.57
C ALA A 407 -1.44 -20.35 -1.27
N LYS A 408 -1.35 -20.27 -2.61
CA LYS A 408 -2.13 -19.30 -3.40
C LYS A 408 -3.64 -19.54 -3.26
N CYS A 409 -4.10 -20.79 -3.34
CA CYS A 409 -5.52 -21.13 -3.17
C CYS A 409 -6.03 -20.69 -1.79
N MET A 410 -5.30 -21.04 -0.73
CA MET A 410 -5.61 -20.59 0.64
C MET A 410 -5.69 -19.06 0.73
N GLN A 411 -4.74 -18.34 0.13
CA GLN A 411 -4.73 -16.88 0.14
C GLN A 411 -5.95 -16.27 -0.58
N LEU A 412 -6.33 -16.81 -1.74
CA LEU A 412 -7.50 -16.33 -2.49
C LEU A 412 -8.80 -16.57 -1.73
N THR A 413 -8.96 -17.74 -1.11
CA THR A 413 -10.11 -18.05 -0.24
C THR A 413 -10.15 -17.14 0.99
N ALA A 414 -9.01 -16.93 1.65
CA ALA A 414 -8.91 -16.02 2.80
C ALA A 414 -9.24 -14.57 2.41
N ASN A 415 -8.83 -14.10 1.23
CA ASN A 415 -9.17 -12.77 0.71
C ASN A 415 -10.67 -12.63 0.46
N PHE A 416 -11.30 -13.66 -0.10
CA PHE A 416 -12.74 -13.69 -0.31
C PHE A 416 -13.51 -13.64 1.03
N LEU A 417 -13.13 -14.45 2.03
CA LEU A 417 -13.78 -14.40 3.36
C LEU A 417 -13.56 -13.08 4.09
N SER A 418 -12.38 -12.46 3.95
CA SER A 418 -12.10 -11.09 4.46
C SER A 418 -13.03 -10.06 3.84
N TRP A 419 -13.29 -10.17 2.54
CA TRP A 419 -14.24 -9.33 1.85
C TRP A 419 -15.68 -9.56 2.33
N CYS A 420 -16.10 -10.81 2.57
CA CYS A 420 -17.42 -11.11 3.15
C CYS A 420 -17.59 -10.43 4.52
N VAL A 421 -16.60 -10.53 5.41
CA VAL A 421 -16.61 -9.80 6.69
C VAL A 421 -16.68 -8.27 6.47
N GLY A 422 -15.97 -7.77 5.46
CA GLY A 422 -16.05 -6.36 5.05
C GLY A 422 -17.43 -5.92 4.56
N VAL A 423 -18.14 -6.76 3.80
CA VAL A 423 -19.52 -6.51 3.38
C VAL A 423 -20.45 -6.40 4.58
N VAL A 424 -20.36 -7.37 5.50
CA VAL A 424 -21.17 -7.41 6.74
C VAL A 424 -20.97 -6.15 7.59
N LEU A 425 -19.75 -5.63 7.63
CA LEU A 425 -19.37 -4.41 8.37
C LEU A 425 -19.61 -3.11 7.58
N GLY A 426 -20.19 -3.18 6.38
CA GLY A 426 -20.51 -2.02 5.55
C GLY A 426 -19.29 -1.33 4.95
N ARG A 427 -18.19 -2.07 4.74
CA ARG A 427 -16.97 -1.58 4.12
C ARG A 427 -16.96 -1.75 2.61
N PHE A 428 -17.45 -2.89 2.12
CA PHE A 428 -17.53 -3.20 0.69
C PHE A 428 -18.97 -3.31 0.23
N ASP A 429 -19.20 -2.90 -1.02
CA ASP A 429 -20.53 -2.93 -1.63
C ASP A 429 -20.76 -4.27 -2.32
N ILE A 430 -21.72 -5.05 -1.82
CA ILE A 430 -22.02 -6.38 -2.36
C ILE A 430 -22.66 -6.31 -3.74
N ARG A 431 -23.31 -5.19 -4.08
CA ARG A 431 -24.00 -5.02 -5.36
C ARG A 431 -23.03 -5.10 -6.53
N HIS A 432 -21.76 -4.74 -6.35
CA HIS A 432 -20.72 -4.91 -7.37
C HIS A 432 -20.51 -6.37 -7.78
N ALA A 433 -20.66 -7.32 -6.85
CA ALA A 433 -20.55 -8.74 -7.15
C ALA A 433 -21.80 -9.28 -7.89
N LEU A 434 -22.96 -8.65 -7.67
CA LEU A 434 -24.22 -8.98 -8.35
C LEU A 434 -24.30 -8.34 -9.74
N ASP A 435 -23.79 -7.12 -9.87
CA ASP A 435 -23.69 -6.38 -11.12
C ASP A 435 -22.37 -5.59 -11.18
N SER A 436 -21.39 -6.16 -11.88
CA SER A 436 -20.07 -5.55 -12.06
C SER A 436 -20.10 -4.23 -12.83
N SER A 437 -21.19 -3.92 -13.56
CA SER A 437 -21.34 -2.64 -14.27
C SER A 437 -21.55 -1.44 -13.34
N LEU A 438 -21.81 -1.69 -12.06
CA LEU A 438 -21.86 -0.68 -11.00
C LEU A 438 -20.46 -0.19 -10.57
N ILE A 439 -19.40 -0.96 -10.86
CA ILE A 439 -18.02 -0.57 -10.55
C ILE A 439 -17.63 0.59 -11.47
N PRO A 440 -17.19 1.74 -10.92
CA PRO A 440 -16.90 2.91 -11.73
C PRO A 440 -15.67 2.72 -12.63
N GLY A 441 -15.60 3.52 -13.68
CA GLY A 441 -14.48 3.52 -14.62
C GLY A 441 -13.12 3.83 -14.00
N VAL A 442 -12.06 3.50 -14.75
CA VAL A 442 -10.67 3.71 -14.35
C VAL A 442 -10.30 5.21 -14.52
N PRO A 443 -9.91 5.93 -13.44
CA PRO A 443 -9.45 7.32 -13.55
C PRO A 443 -8.14 7.43 -14.34
N ASP A 444 -7.84 8.63 -14.86
CA ASP A 444 -6.55 8.92 -15.51
C ASP A 444 -5.41 8.61 -14.53
N PRO A 445 -4.30 7.98 -14.96
CA PRO A 445 -3.24 7.54 -14.05
C PRO A 445 -2.59 8.68 -13.25
N PHE A 446 -2.67 9.93 -13.74
CA PHE A 446 -2.13 11.09 -13.04
C PHE A 446 -3.17 11.83 -12.18
N ASP A 447 -4.43 11.39 -12.17
CA ASP A 447 -5.45 11.97 -11.31
C ASP A 447 -5.21 11.66 -9.84
N PRO A 448 -5.78 12.45 -8.93
CA PRO A 448 -5.74 12.16 -7.50
C PRO A 448 -6.24 10.75 -7.21
N LEU A 449 -5.63 10.09 -6.21
CA LEU A 449 -6.08 8.78 -5.77
C LEU A 449 -7.48 8.88 -5.16
N PRO A 450 -8.34 7.87 -5.39
CA PRO A 450 -9.69 7.89 -4.84
C PRO A 450 -9.64 7.68 -3.32
N VAL A 451 -10.36 8.46 -2.52
CA VAL A 451 -10.37 8.30 -1.06
C VAL A 451 -11.10 7.03 -0.60
N CYS A 452 -11.98 6.49 -1.44
CA CYS A 452 -12.61 5.18 -1.29
C CYS A 452 -12.27 4.36 -2.53
N SER A 453 -11.83 3.11 -2.39
CA SER A 453 -11.57 2.25 -3.54
C SER A 453 -12.89 1.94 -4.29
N PRO A 454 -12.85 1.60 -5.60
CA PRO A 454 -14.04 1.33 -6.41
C PRO A 454 -15.03 0.37 -5.75
N GLY A 455 -14.55 -0.63 -5.01
CA GLY A 455 -15.37 -1.66 -4.36
C GLY A 455 -16.02 -1.27 -3.03
N MET A 456 -15.71 -0.09 -2.47
CA MET A 456 -16.20 0.32 -1.15
C MET A 456 -17.66 0.75 -1.16
N LEU A 457 -18.37 0.46 -0.07
CA LEU A 457 -19.71 0.97 0.18
C LEU A 457 -19.65 2.45 0.58
N MET A 458 -20.31 3.31 -0.19
CA MET A 458 -20.18 4.76 -0.08
C MET A 458 -21.47 5.45 0.33
N GLY A 459 -21.30 6.63 0.93
CA GLY A 459 -22.34 7.65 1.05
C GLY A 459 -22.29 8.68 -0.09
N PRO A 460 -23.32 9.55 -0.17
CA PRO A 460 -23.48 10.51 -1.27
C PRO A 460 -22.37 11.58 -1.31
N ASP A 461 -21.60 11.73 -0.23
CA ASP A 461 -20.41 12.57 -0.11
C ASP A 461 -19.13 11.92 -0.69
N GLY A 462 -19.22 10.66 -1.14
CA GLY A 462 -18.09 9.85 -1.62
C GLY A 462 -17.18 9.32 -0.52
N LEU A 463 -17.60 9.40 0.74
CA LEU A 463 -16.92 8.79 1.89
C LEU A 463 -17.58 7.44 2.22
N PRO A 464 -17.00 6.63 3.13
CA PRO A 464 -17.63 5.37 3.54
C PRO A 464 -19.05 5.60 4.08
N ALA A 465 -19.97 4.70 3.73
CA ALA A 465 -21.38 4.83 4.07
C ALA A 465 -21.63 4.92 5.59
N LYS A 466 -22.67 5.68 5.94
CA LYS A 466 -23.22 5.80 7.29
C LYS A 466 -24.64 5.24 7.31
N PRO A 467 -25.20 4.90 8.49
CA PRO A 467 -26.59 4.48 8.60
C PRO A 467 -27.54 5.46 7.91
N GLY A 468 -28.44 4.95 7.06
CA GLY A 468 -29.40 5.72 6.29
C GLY A 468 -28.79 6.62 5.20
N GLN A 469 -27.54 6.39 4.82
CA GLN A 469 -26.79 7.19 3.84
C GLN A 469 -26.09 6.28 2.81
N ILE A 470 -26.67 5.15 2.45
CA ILE A 470 -26.14 4.27 1.40
C ILE A 470 -26.51 4.85 0.03
N VAL A 471 -25.55 4.96 -0.90
CA VAL A 471 -25.84 5.45 -2.25
C VAL A 471 -26.69 4.48 -3.07
N SER A 472 -27.53 5.02 -3.96
CA SER A 472 -28.33 4.25 -4.91
C SER A 472 -27.49 3.73 -6.08
N GLU A 473 -27.99 2.73 -6.81
CA GLU A 473 -27.36 2.27 -8.05
C GLU A 473 -27.35 3.36 -9.13
N GLU A 474 -28.38 4.21 -9.20
CA GLU A 474 -28.41 5.39 -10.08
C GLU A 474 -27.20 6.29 -9.81
N TRP A 475 -26.88 6.51 -8.53
CA TRP A 475 -25.72 7.28 -8.12
C TRP A 475 -24.41 6.62 -8.51
N LEU A 476 -24.26 5.30 -8.31
CA LEU A 476 -23.07 4.54 -8.69
C LEU A 476 -22.81 4.61 -10.21
N ARG A 477 -23.85 4.41 -11.03
CA ARG A 477 -23.76 4.48 -12.51
C ARG A 477 -23.47 5.88 -13.04
N ALA A 478 -23.90 6.92 -12.32
CA ALA A 478 -23.66 8.30 -12.69
C ALA A 478 -22.21 8.75 -12.46
N ARG A 479 -21.38 7.95 -11.79
CA ARG A 479 -19.97 8.26 -11.56
C ARG A 479 -19.15 8.13 -12.85
N PRO A 480 -18.36 9.16 -13.22
CA PRO A 480 -17.40 9.03 -14.31
C PRO A 480 -16.29 8.01 -14.02
N ASP A 481 -15.77 8.03 -12.79
CA ASP A 481 -14.68 7.19 -12.31
C ASP A 481 -14.65 7.12 -10.78
N ALA A 482 -13.76 6.30 -10.23
CA ALA A 482 -13.61 6.07 -8.79
C ALA A 482 -13.13 7.30 -8.00
N ALA A 483 -12.56 8.33 -8.63
CA ALA A 483 -12.06 9.53 -7.96
C ALA A 483 -13.03 10.73 -8.06
N THR A 484 -14.05 10.63 -8.91
CA THR A 484 -14.98 11.72 -9.23
C THR A 484 -16.40 11.41 -8.72
N LEU A 485 -17.05 12.41 -8.13
CA LEU A 485 -18.46 12.33 -7.71
C LEU A 485 -19.39 12.54 -8.93
N PRO A 486 -20.63 12.05 -8.89
CA PRO A 486 -21.62 12.36 -9.91
C PRO A 486 -21.80 13.88 -10.09
N PRO A 487 -22.05 14.35 -11.33
CA PRO A 487 -22.36 15.75 -11.58
C PRO A 487 -23.57 16.21 -10.77
N GLU A 488 -23.57 17.48 -10.34
CA GLU A 488 -24.64 18.01 -9.50
C GLU A 488 -25.99 17.97 -10.24
N GLY A 489 -27.02 17.44 -9.58
CA GLY A 489 -28.36 17.29 -10.17
C GLY A 489 -28.49 16.17 -11.21
N SER A 490 -27.45 15.36 -11.47
CA SER A 490 -27.56 14.24 -12.42
C SER A 490 -28.26 13.01 -11.87
N VAL A 491 -28.45 12.93 -10.54
CA VAL A 491 -29.04 11.79 -9.84
C VAL A 491 -30.26 12.29 -9.08
N LYS A 492 -31.43 11.69 -9.31
CA LYS A 492 -32.67 12.10 -8.65
C LYS A 492 -32.74 11.61 -7.21
N ASN A 493 -32.46 10.32 -7.01
CA ASN A 493 -32.50 9.67 -5.71
C ASN A 493 -31.08 9.18 -5.36
N PRO A 494 -30.26 10.01 -4.69
CA PRO A 494 -28.85 9.68 -4.47
C PRO A 494 -28.63 8.56 -3.45
N THR A 495 -29.61 8.28 -2.60
CA THR A 495 -29.49 7.32 -1.49
C THR A 495 -30.67 6.35 -1.44
N ILE A 496 -30.44 5.19 -0.83
CA ILE A 496 -31.45 4.19 -0.45
C ILE A 496 -31.47 4.04 1.07
N SER A 497 -32.55 3.48 1.63
CA SER A 497 -32.59 3.10 3.04
C SER A 497 -31.72 1.87 3.32
N ASP A 498 -31.38 1.66 4.59
CA ASP A 498 -30.59 0.48 5.00
C ASP A 498 -31.36 -0.83 4.76
N ASP A 499 -32.70 -0.80 4.81
CA ASP A 499 -33.58 -1.96 4.59
C ASP A 499 -33.69 -2.34 3.11
N GLU A 500 -33.46 -1.38 2.20
CA GLU A 500 -33.39 -1.64 0.75
C GLU A 500 -32.05 -2.25 0.33
N TYR A 501 -31.01 -2.15 1.16
CA TYR A 501 -29.71 -2.72 0.83
C TYR A 501 -29.73 -4.26 0.99
N PRO A 502 -29.10 -5.05 0.10
CA PRO A 502 -29.32 -6.49 0.03
C PRO A 502 -28.94 -7.31 1.28
N ILE A 503 -28.16 -6.74 2.20
CA ILE A 503 -27.72 -7.43 3.41
C ILE A 503 -27.64 -6.47 4.59
N ARG A 504 -28.05 -6.92 5.77
CA ARG A 504 -28.00 -6.08 6.99
C ARG A 504 -26.56 -5.69 7.34
N ILE A 505 -26.29 -4.41 7.51
CA ILE A 505 -24.97 -3.93 7.94
C ILE A 505 -24.89 -3.85 9.48
N SER A 506 -23.81 -4.38 10.06
CA SER A 506 -23.50 -4.24 11.48
C SER A 506 -22.85 -2.89 11.76
N TRP A 507 -23.67 -1.82 11.76
CA TRP A 507 -23.21 -0.42 11.82
C TRP A 507 -22.47 -0.01 13.10
N ASP A 508 -22.65 -0.72 14.21
CA ASP A 508 -21.88 -0.50 15.44
C ASP A 508 -20.47 -1.09 15.36
N GLY A 509 -20.17 -1.84 14.30
CA GLY A 509 -18.85 -2.39 14.03
C GLY A 509 -18.45 -3.55 14.93
N ILE A 510 -19.44 -4.25 15.51
CA ILE A 510 -19.19 -5.40 16.38
C ILE A 510 -19.82 -6.66 15.77
N LEU A 511 -19.01 -7.72 15.66
CA LEU A 511 -19.46 -9.08 15.40
C LEU A 511 -19.02 -9.97 16.55
N VAL A 512 -19.65 -11.15 16.66
CA VAL A 512 -19.29 -12.14 17.69
C VAL A 512 -19.13 -13.52 17.09
N ASP A 513 -18.36 -14.37 17.73
CA ASP A 513 -18.38 -15.82 17.49
C ASP A 513 -19.33 -16.45 18.51
N ASP A 514 -20.60 -16.56 18.12
CA ASP A 514 -21.68 -17.01 18.99
C ASP A 514 -22.68 -17.91 18.23
N PRO A 515 -22.41 -19.22 18.15
CA PRO A 515 -23.33 -20.20 17.55
C PRO A 515 -24.59 -20.45 18.39
N GLY A 516 -24.78 -19.74 19.50
CA GLY A 516 -25.71 -20.14 20.57
C GLY A 516 -25.06 -21.16 21.50
N PHE A 517 -25.63 -21.37 22.69
CA PHE A 517 -25.14 -22.36 23.65
C PHE A 517 -26.14 -23.51 23.81
N ASN A 518 -25.65 -24.76 23.81
CA ASN A 518 -26.46 -25.96 24.04
C ASN A 518 -27.72 -26.10 23.14
N GLY A 519 -27.59 -25.81 21.85
CA GLY A 519 -28.71 -25.88 20.90
C GLY A 519 -29.55 -24.59 20.81
N GLY A 520 -29.11 -23.52 21.46
CA GLY A 520 -29.62 -22.16 21.21
C GLY A 520 -29.37 -21.71 19.77
N GLN A 521 -30.18 -20.76 19.30
CA GLN A 521 -29.96 -20.17 17.97
C GLN A 521 -28.69 -19.29 17.97
N PRO A 522 -27.95 -19.26 16.85
CA PRO A 522 -26.84 -18.34 16.68
C PRO A 522 -27.25 -16.90 16.88
N HIS A 523 -26.39 -16.12 17.53
CA HIS A 523 -26.61 -14.69 17.70
C HIS A 523 -26.76 -14.03 16.32
N ARG A 524 -27.60 -12.98 16.23
CA ARG A 524 -27.83 -12.30 14.94
C ARG A 524 -26.55 -11.71 14.33
N ASP A 525 -25.59 -11.35 15.17
CA ASP A 525 -24.28 -10.79 14.80
C ASP A 525 -23.17 -11.86 14.84
N ASP A 526 -23.53 -13.16 14.84
CA ASP A 526 -22.56 -14.25 14.71
C ASP A 526 -21.81 -14.15 13.38
N ILE A 527 -20.48 -14.10 13.41
CA ILE A 527 -19.64 -13.84 12.24
C ILE A 527 -19.83 -14.92 11.16
N VAL A 528 -19.96 -16.19 11.55
CA VAL A 528 -20.15 -17.29 10.60
C VAL A 528 -21.52 -17.21 9.95
N ARG A 529 -22.59 -17.02 10.73
CA ARG A 529 -23.94 -16.75 10.21
C ARG A 529 -23.93 -15.57 9.25
N ARG A 530 -23.26 -14.47 9.61
CA ARG A 530 -23.22 -13.25 8.79
C ARG A 530 -22.46 -13.45 7.47
N VAL A 531 -21.42 -14.28 7.47
CA VAL A 531 -20.73 -14.69 6.23
C VAL A 531 -21.61 -15.60 5.39
N ARG A 532 -22.35 -16.55 5.99
CA ARG A 532 -23.31 -17.40 5.28
C ARG A 532 -24.39 -16.61 4.57
N GLU A 533 -24.93 -15.57 5.19
CA GLU A 533 -25.89 -14.65 4.55
C GLU A 533 -25.30 -14.00 3.27
N VAL A 534 -23.98 -13.74 3.22
CA VAL A 534 -23.30 -13.28 2.00
C VAL A 534 -23.19 -14.39 0.95
N LEU A 535 -22.83 -15.61 1.38
CA LEU A 535 -22.72 -16.77 0.47
C LEU A 535 -24.07 -17.12 -0.17
N GLU A 536 -25.15 -17.12 0.63
CA GLU A 536 -26.53 -17.36 0.20
C GLU A 536 -26.97 -16.33 -0.84
N LEU A 537 -26.64 -15.05 -0.64
CA LEU A 537 -26.97 -13.99 -1.60
C LEU A 537 -26.23 -14.16 -2.93
N LEU A 538 -24.98 -14.62 -2.91
CA LEU A 538 -24.14 -14.73 -4.10
C LEU A 538 -24.34 -16.05 -4.87
N TRP A 539 -24.62 -17.16 -4.18
CA TRP A 539 -24.66 -18.51 -4.78
C TRP A 539 -25.98 -19.26 -4.58
N GLY A 540 -26.94 -18.73 -3.80
CA GLY A 540 -28.23 -19.36 -3.54
C GLY A 540 -28.06 -20.78 -2.98
N ASP A 541 -28.71 -21.75 -3.62
CA ASP A 541 -28.68 -23.17 -3.24
C ASP A 541 -27.26 -23.78 -3.19
N ARG A 542 -26.27 -23.16 -3.85
CA ARG A 542 -24.87 -23.62 -3.84
C ARG A 542 -24.05 -23.09 -2.66
N ALA A 543 -24.59 -22.19 -1.85
CA ALA A 543 -23.84 -21.52 -0.78
C ALA A 543 -23.17 -22.50 0.18
N GLN A 544 -23.86 -23.57 0.56
CA GLN A 544 -23.30 -24.61 1.44
C GLN A 544 -22.10 -25.33 0.79
N ALA A 545 -22.22 -25.73 -0.48
CA ALA A 545 -21.13 -26.40 -1.20
C ALA A 545 -19.90 -25.49 -1.35
N ILE A 546 -20.11 -24.18 -1.56
CA ILE A 546 -19.03 -23.18 -1.60
C ILE A 546 -18.36 -23.02 -0.23
N GLU A 547 -19.14 -23.06 0.86
CA GLU A 547 -18.58 -23.05 2.22
C GLU A 547 -17.74 -24.30 2.51
N GLU A 548 -18.24 -25.49 2.16
CA GLU A 548 -17.54 -26.76 2.33
C GLU A 548 -16.20 -26.75 1.56
N GLU A 549 -16.22 -26.33 0.29
CA GLU A 549 -15.01 -26.19 -0.51
C GLU A 549 -14.03 -25.16 0.06
N ALA A 550 -14.53 -24.01 0.57
CA ALA A 550 -13.67 -23.03 1.22
C ALA A 550 -12.98 -23.62 2.47
N CYS A 551 -13.69 -24.43 3.25
CA CYS A 551 -13.15 -25.10 4.43
C CYS A 551 -12.08 -26.13 4.04
N GLU A 552 -12.32 -26.93 2.99
CA GLU A 552 -11.35 -27.88 2.44
C GLU A 552 -10.06 -27.18 1.99
N ILE A 553 -10.18 -26.07 1.24
CA ILE A 553 -9.02 -25.30 0.78
C ILE A 553 -8.22 -24.72 1.95
N LEU A 554 -8.91 -24.24 3.00
CA LEU A 554 -8.28 -23.68 4.19
C LEU A 554 -7.76 -24.76 5.16
N GLY A 555 -8.10 -26.02 4.94
CA GLY A 555 -7.72 -27.14 5.81
C GLY A 555 -8.40 -27.09 7.18
N VAL A 556 -9.66 -26.66 7.23
CA VAL A 556 -10.49 -26.62 8.44
C VAL A 556 -11.77 -27.44 8.25
N SER A 557 -12.37 -27.88 9.36
CA SER A 557 -13.63 -28.64 9.34
C SER A 557 -14.86 -27.77 9.10
N GLU A 558 -14.84 -26.54 9.60
CA GLU A 558 -15.90 -25.54 9.43
C GLU A 558 -15.32 -24.12 9.50
N LEU A 559 -16.03 -23.13 8.93
CA LEU A 559 -15.59 -21.73 8.96
C LEU A 559 -15.33 -21.22 10.38
N ARG A 560 -16.08 -21.71 11.38
CA ARG A 560 -15.92 -21.31 12.78
C ARG A 560 -14.53 -21.63 13.31
N GLU A 561 -13.96 -22.78 12.94
CA GLU A 561 -12.59 -23.15 13.29
C GLU A 561 -11.59 -22.13 12.73
N TYR A 562 -11.76 -21.71 11.48
CA TYR A 562 -10.90 -20.72 10.83
C TYR A 562 -10.95 -19.34 11.52
N PHE A 563 -12.12 -18.90 11.99
CA PHE A 563 -12.24 -17.64 12.74
C PHE A 563 -11.68 -17.74 14.15
N ARG A 564 -11.88 -18.87 14.86
CA ARG A 564 -11.40 -19.06 16.24
C ARG A 564 -9.89 -19.21 16.32
N LYS A 565 -9.28 -19.89 15.36
CA LYS A 565 -7.86 -20.19 15.36
C LYS A 565 -7.05 -18.89 15.25
N PRO A 566 -6.15 -18.56 16.20
CA PRO A 566 -5.34 -17.35 16.11
C PRO A 566 -4.47 -17.29 14.86
N SER A 567 -4.06 -18.46 14.36
CA SER A 567 -3.31 -18.63 13.10
C SER A 567 -4.19 -18.84 11.86
N GLY A 568 -5.51 -18.64 11.99
CA GLY A 568 -6.47 -18.65 10.90
C GLY A 568 -6.75 -17.22 10.41
N PHE A 569 -8.02 -16.81 10.41
CA PHE A 569 -8.47 -15.55 9.84
C PHE A 569 -7.65 -14.33 10.27
N PHE A 570 -7.34 -14.20 11.57
CA PHE A 570 -6.63 -13.01 12.06
C PHE A 570 -5.18 -12.95 11.60
N GLN A 571 -4.49 -14.08 11.43
CA GLN A 571 -3.12 -14.09 10.89
C GLN A 571 -3.11 -13.68 9.42
N ASP A 572 -4.05 -14.20 8.62
CA ASP A 572 -4.21 -13.81 7.21
C ASP A 572 -4.56 -12.32 7.09
N HIS A 573 -5.46 -11.84 7.95
CA HIS A 573 -5.80 -10.42 8.04
C HIS A 573 -4.60 -9.57 8.45
N LEU A 574 -3.85 -9.97 9.48
CA LEU A 574 -2.65 -9.26 9.90
C LEU A 574 -1.65 -9.15 8.75
N LYS A 575 -1.39 -10.25 8.03
CA LYS A 575 -0.48 -10.27 6.87
C LYS A 575 -0.96 -9.34 5.77
N ARG A 576 -2.24 -9.40 5.41
CA ARG A 576 -2.86 -8.58 4.36
C ARG A 576 -2.78 -7.08 4.66
N TYR A 577 -2.95 -6.71 5.93
CA TYR A 577 -2.90 -5.32 6.42
C TYR A 577 -1.52 -4.91 6.94
N SER A 578 -0.48 -5.67 6.59
CA SER A 578 0.91 -5.32 6.89
C SER A 578 1.65 -4.98 5.61
N LYS A 579 2.27 -3.80 5.57
CA LYS A 579 3.13 -3.37 4.46
C LYS A 579 4.44 -2.84 5.03
N SER A 580 5.56 -3.39 4.55
CA SER A 580 6.88 -3.14 5.15
C SER A 580 6.81 -3.37 6.67
N ARG A 581 7.36 -2.46 7.50
CA ARG A 581 7.35 -2.58 8.97
C ARG A 581 6.03 -2.16 9.64
N ARG A 582 5.03 -1.75 8.87
CA ARG A 582 3.78 -1.18 9.40
C ARG A 582 2.67 -2.24 9.39
N LYS A 583 2.26 -2.66 10.58
CA LYS A 583 1.16 -3.62 10.81
C LYS A 583 -0.10 -2.87 11.20
N ALA A 584 -1.17 -3.00 10.41
CA ALA A 584 -2.38 -2.22 10.56
C ALA A 584 -3.68 -3.03 10.36
N PRO A 585 -3.87 -4.19 11.03
CA PRO A 585 -5.10 -4.96 10.93
C PRO A 585 -6.30 -4.15 11.41
N ILE A 586 -7.43 -4.22 10.71
CA ILE A 586 -8.63 -3.42 11.03
C ILE A 586 -9.81 -4.22 11.61
N TYR A 587 -9.66 -5.54 11.74
CA TYR A 587 -10.63 -6.43 12.38
C TYR A 587 -9.93 -7.08 13.58
N TRP A 588 -10.42 -6.81 14.78
CA TRP A 588 -9.71 -7.14 16.01
C TRP A 588 -10.44 -8.22 16.81
N PRO A 589 -9.87 -9.42 16.96
CA PRO A 589 -10.43 -10.46 17.81
C PRO A 589 -10.05 -10.21 19.26
N LEU A 590 -11.04 -9.91 20.10
CA LEU A 590 -10.93 -9.87 21.54
C LEU A 590 -11.56 -11.16 22.09
N SER A 591 -10.72 -12.11 22.49
CA SER A 591 -11.17 -13.48 22.75
C SER A 591 -10.98 -13.90 24.20
N THR A 592 -11.77 -14.89 24.64
CA THR A 592 -11.50 -15.70 25.84
C THR A 592 -10.13 -16.37 25.77
N ALA A 593 -9.61 -16.87 26.89
CA ALA A 593 -8.29 -17.50 26.97
C ALA A 593 -8.13 -18.68 26.01
N SER A 594 -9.14 -19.56 25.94
CA SER A 594 -9.20 -20.66 24.99
C SER A 594 -9.54 -20.25 23.55
N GLY A 595 -10.10 -19.06 23.32
CA GLY A 595 -10.65 -18.65 22.03
C GLY A 595 -12.07 -19.16 21.75
N SER A 596 -12.71 -19.80 22.74
CA SER A 596 -14.09 -20.33 22.70
C SER A 596 -15.17 -19.28 22.37
N TYR A 597 -14.92 -18.03 22.71
CA TYR A 597 -15.78 -16.88 22.40
C TYR A 597 -14.92 -15.68 22.02
N THR A 598 -15.29 -15.02 20.93
CA THR A 598 -14.55 -13.87 20.39
C THR A 598 -15.50 -12.74 20.04
N VAL A 599 -15.16 -11.52 20.48
CA VAL A 599 -15.77 -10.28 20.02
C VAL A 599 -14.86 -9.67 18.96
N TRP A 600 -15.38 -9.44 17.76
CA TRP A 600 -14.68 -8.83 16.65
C TRP A 600 -15.02 -7.35 16.55
N LEU A 601 -14.01 -6.48 16.69
CA LEU A 601 -14.19 -5.04 16.53
C LEU A 601 -13.71 -4.57 15.17
N TYR A 602 -14.51 -3.72 14.52
CA TYR A 602 -14.12 -2.99 13.33
C TYR A 602 -13.49 -1.65 13.70
N TYR A 603 -12.19 -1.53 13.42
CA TYR A 603 -11.36 -0.38 13.78
C TYR A 603 -11.95 0.99 13.41
N HIS A 604 -12.61 1.10 12.25
CA HIS A 604 -13.16 2.38 11.79
C HIS A 604 -14.44 2.83 12.50
N ARG A 605 -15.06 1.97 13.31
CA ARG A 605 -16.28 2.26 14.08
C ARG A 605 -16.01 2.49 15.56
N LEU A 606 -14.74 2.41 15.98
CA LEU A 606 -14.33 2.61 17.36
C LEU A 606 -14.69 4.02 17.85
N ASN A 607 -15.21 4.07 19.07
CA ASN A 607 -15.46 5.27 19.84
C ASN A 607 -15.26 4.96 21.33
N ASP A 608 -15.43 5.95 22.20
CA ASP A 608 -15.23 5.80 23.64
C ASP A 608 -16.29 4.90 24.33
N GLN A 609 -17.40 4.58 23.65
CA GLN A 609 -18.43 3.66 24.13
C GLN A 609 -18.29 2.23 23.59
N THR A 610 -17.39 1.95 22.64
CA THR A 610 -17.34 0.65 21.97
C THR A 610 -17.12 -0.51 22.94
N LEU A 611 -16.24 -0.36 23.93
CA LEU A 611 -15.95 -1.43 24.89
C LEU A 611 -17.12 -1.68 25.85
N PHE A 612 -17.80 -0.61 26.30
CA PHE A 612 -19.02 -0.73 27.09
C PHE A 612 -20.15 -1.39 26.29
N ALA A 613 -20.31 -1.02 25.02
CA ALA A 613 -21.29 -1.63 24.12
C ALA A 613 -20.98 -3.12 23.88
N ALA A 614 -19.71 -3.50 23.69
CA ALA A 614 -19.29 -4.89 23.57
C ALA A 614 -19.70 -5.71 24.81
N VAL A 615 -19.47 -5.18 26.01
CA VAL A 615 -19.85 -5.83 27.26
C VAL A 615 -21.37 -5.94 27.38
N ASN A 616 -22.08 -4.82 27.31
CA ASN A 616 -23.51 -4.75 27.62
C ASN A 616 -24.39 -5.48 26.59
N LYS A 617 -24.02 -5.44 25.30
CA LYS A 617 -24.85 -6.02 24.23
C LYS A 617 -24.53 -7.47 23.91
N TYR A 618 -23.31 -7.93 24.19
CA TYR A 618 -22.85 -9.25 23.74
C TYR A 618 -22.39 -10.14 24.90
N ILE A 619 -21.48 -9.65 25.74
CA ILE A 619 -20.86 -10.49 26.78
C ILE A 619 -21.81 -10.72 27.96
N ASP A 620 -22.43 -9.68 28.50
CA ASP A 620 -23.38 -9.82 29.62
C ASP A 620 -24.57 -10.72 29.25
N PRO A 621 -25.22 -10.56 28.08
CA PRO A 621 -26.24 -11.50 27.62
C PRO A 621 -25.72 -12.93 27.47
N LYS A 622 -24.50 -13.11 26.95
CA LYS A 622 -23.92 -14.45 26.79
C LYS A 622 -23.60 -15.12 28.12
N ILE A 623 -23.04 -14.37 29.08
CA ILE A 623 -22.84 -14.83 30.46
C ILE A 623 -24.17 -15.31 31.04
N ALA A 624 -25.23 -14.51 30.91
CA ALA A 624 -26.55 -14.86 31.42
C ALA A 624 -27.15 -16.10 30.72
N GLU A 625 -26.92 -16.28 29.41
CA GLU A 625 -27.32 -17.48 28.66
C GLU A 625 -26.60 -18.72 29.20
N VAL A 626 -25.27 -18.69 29.29
CA VAL A 626 -24.45 -19.81 29.76
C VAL A 626 -24.79 -20.15 31.21
N GLN A 627 -24.94 -19.15 32.09
CA GLN A 627 -25.35 -19.34 33.48
C GLN A 627 -26.68 -20.07 33.60
N ARG A 628 -27.71 -19.63 32.86
CA ARG A 628 -29.02 -20.31 32.87
C ARG A 628 -28.90 -21.74 32.38
N ALA A 629 -28.09 -22.00 31.37
CA ALA A 629 -27.90 -23.34 30.82
C ALA A 629 -27.12 -24.25 31.80
N THR A 630 -26.07 -23.75 32.46
CA THR A 630 -25.33 -24.51 33.47
C THR A 630 -26.21 -24.85 34.66
N SER A 631 -27.03 -23.90 35.15
CA SER A 631 -27.97 -24.18 36.24
C SER A 631 -29.03 -25.21 35.88
N ARG A 632 -29.51 -25.23 34.62
CA ARG A 632 -30.44 -26.28 34.15
C ARG A 632 -29.76 -27.65 34.12
N LEU A 633 -28.55 -27.75 33.58
CA LEU A 633 -27.79 -29.00 33.55
C LEU A 633 -27.50 -29.51 34.97
N GLU A 634 -27.21 -28.63 35.92
CA GLU A 634 -27.05 -28.98 37.33
C GLU A 634 -28.32 -29.62 37.91
N SER A 635 -29.49 -29.00 37.66
CA SER A 635 -30.78 -29.56 38.09
C SER A 635 -31.07 -30.91 37.43
N GLU A 636 -30.86 -31.06 36.12
CA GLU A 636 -31.07 -32.33 35.40
C GLU A 636 -30.18 -33.46 35.92
N ILE A 637 -28.93 -33.14 36.28
CA ILE A 637 -28.01 -34.12 36.88
C ILE A 637 -28.50 -34.52 38.28
N ALA A 638 -29.03 -33.56 39.07
CA ALA A 638 -29.54 -33.80 40.41
C ALA A 638 -30.86 -34.61 40.43
N GLU A 639 -31.73 -34.42 39.44
CA GLU A 639 -33.02 -35.12 39.30
C GLU A 639 -32.90 -36.58 38.82
N GLY A 640 -31.68 -37.05 38.56
CA GLY A 640 -31.39 -38.46 38.24
C GLY A 640 -31.11 -38.67 36.76
N ALA A 641 -29.90 -38.29 36.33
CA ALA A 641 -29.42 -38.61 35.00
C ALA A 641 -29.16 -40.13 34.85
N GLY A 642 -29.96 -40.81 34.02
CA GLY A 642 -29.77 -42.23 33.67
C GLY A 642 -28.54 -42.49 32.77
N ARG A 643 -28.68 -43.33 31.74
CA ARG A 643 -27.64 -43.55 30.69
C ARG A 643 -27.41 -42.26 29.89
N GLY A 644 -26.62 -41.35 30.44
CA GLY A 644 -26.38 -40.00 29.89
C GLY A 644 -25.72 -39.04 30.88
N ALA A 645 -25.62 -39.41 32.16
CA ALA A 645 -25.01 -38.59 33.21
C ALA A 645 -23.58 -38.12 32.93
N ALA A 646 -22.76 -38.94 32.26
CA ALA A 646 -21.40 -38.55 31.88
C ALA A 646 -21.41 -37.38 30.89
N SER A 647 -22.16 -37.49 29.79
CA SER A 647 -22.30 -36.44 28.78
C SER A 647 -22.89 -35.14 29.35
N LEU A 648 -23.87 -35.23 30.26
CA LEU A 648 -24.42 -34.05 30.94
C LEU A 648 -23.38 -33.36 31.84
N ARG A 649 -22.57 -34.14 32.56
CA ARG A 649 -21.46 -33.60 33.39
C ARG A 649 -20.38 -32.94 32.54
N ASP A 650 -20.04 -33.52 31.39
CA ASP A 650 -19.04 -32.95 30.47
C ASP A 650 -19.53 -31.59 29.94
N ARG A 651 -20.78 -31.53 29.45
CA ARG A 651 -21.41 -30.26 29.01
C ARG A 651 -21.50 -29.23 30.13
N LEU A 652 -21.77 -29.65 31.36
CA LEU A 652 -21.77 -28.76 32.53
C LEU A 652 -20.37 -28.20 32.80
N ASN A 653 -19.33 -29.05 32.75
CA ASN A 653 -17.94 -28.63 32.95
C ASN A 653 -17.49 -27.65 31.86
N GLU A 654 -17.81 -27.93 30.59
CA GLU A 654 -17.57 -27.01 29.47
C GLU A 654 -18.27 -25.67 29.67
N GLY A 655 -19.55 -25.69 30.08
CA GLY A 655 -20.31 -24.48 30.37
C GLY A 655 -19.73 -23.67 31.53
N ARG A 656 -19.29 -24.31 32.61
CA ARG A 656 -18.63 -23.65 33.74
C ARG A 656 -17.28 -23.05 33.34
N ALA A 657 -16.49 -23.76 32.52
CA ALA A 657 -15.22 -23.26 32.00
C ALA A 657 -15.44 -22.01 31.12
N LEU A 658 -16.38 -22.10 30.16
CA LEU A 658 -16.75 -20.96 29.31
C LEU A 658 -17.26 -19.78 30.13
N LEU A 659 -18.09 -20.03 31.15
CA LEU A 659 -18.60 -18.99 32.03
C LEU A 659 -17.45 -18.24 32.75
N GLY A 660 -16.48 -18.97 33.30
CA GLY A 660 -15.30 -18.37 33.93
C GLY A 660 -14.51 -17.51 32.94
N GLU A 661 -14.23 -18.03 31.74
CA GLU A 661 -13.51 -17.27 30.72
C GLU A 661 -14.27 -16.02 30.23
N LEU A 662 -15.60 -16.09 30.13
CA LEU A 662 -16.43 -14.94 29.77
C LEU A 662 -16.40 -13.86 30.85
N GLN A 663 -16.38 -14.25 32.13
CA GLN A 663 -16.22 -13.32 33.25
C GLN A 663 -14.85 -12.64 33.21
N GLU A 664 -13.77 -13.39 32.96
CA GLU A 664 -12.43 -12.81 32.79
C GLU A 664 -12.34 -11.83 31.60
N LEU A 665 -12.93 -12.21 30.45
CA LEU A 665 -12.99 -11.34 29.26
C LEU A 665 -13.74 -10.04 29.57
N ARG A 666 -14.89 -10.15 30.27
CA ARG A 666 -15.67 -9.00 30.73
C ARG A 666 -14.87 -8.08 31.64
N GLU A 667 -14.19 -8.64 32.65
CA GLU A 667 -13.39 -7.88 33.61
C GLU A 667 -12.25 -7.11 32.92
N GLU A 668 -11.52 -7.76 32.02
CA GLU A 668 -10.42 -7.12 31.31
C GLU A 668 -10.90 -6.03 30.34
N LEU A 669 -12.05 -6.21 29.67
CA LEU A 669 -12.67 -5.16 28.86
C LEU A 669 -13.10 -3.96 29.71
N LEU A 670 -13.74 -4.20 30.86
CA LEU A 670 -14.13 -3.13 31.78
C LEU A 670 -12.92 -2.45 32.43
N ARG A 671 -11.81 -3.16 32.66
CA ARG A 671 -10.56 -2.57 33.11
C ARG A 671 -10.04 -1.54 32.11
N VAL A 672 -10.08 -1.84 30.81
CA VAL A 672 -9.65 -0.90 29.77
C VAL A 672 -10.68 0.22 29.59
N ALA A 673 -11.97 -0.09 29.62
CA ALA A 673 -13.05 0.90 29.52
C ALA A 673 -13.07 1.88 30.71
N GLY A 674 -12.56 1.46 31.89
CA GLY A 674 -12.38 2.32 33.06
C GLY A 674 -11.20 3.29 32.97
N LEU A 675 -10.30 3.11 32.00
CA LEU A 675 -9.31 4.14 31.65
C LEU A 675 -10.01 5.28 30.90
N PRO A 676 -9.44 6.50 30.87
CA PRO A 676 -9.88 7.55 29.93
C PRO A 676 -9.46 7.21 28.48
N TYR A 677 -9.87 6.03 28.03
CA TYR A 677 -9.60 5.47 26.71
C TYR A 677 -10.50 6.13 25.67
N LYS A 678 -9.90 6.98 24.82
CA LYS A 678 -10.58 7.62 23.70
C LYS A 678 -9.82 7.28 22.42
N PRO A 679 -10.25 6.26 21.65
CA PRO A 679 -9.54 5.83 20.45
C PRO A 679 -9.49 6.97 19.43
N ASN A 680 -8.33 7.16 18.79
CA ASN A 680 -8.15 8.13 17.73
C ASN A 680 -7.41 7.49 16.56
N LEU A 681 -8.11 7.32 15.44
CA LEU A 681 -7.57 6.64 14.26
C LEU A 681 -6.31 7.33 13.69
N ASN A 682 -6.15 8.64 13.91
CA ASN A 682 -4.93 9.35 13.47
C ASN A 682 -3.67 8.87 14.19
N ASP A 683 -3.80 8.28 15.39
CA ASP A 683 -2.67 7.70 16.12
C ASP A 683 -2.19 6.40 15.48
N GLY A 684 -3.00 5.78 14.60
CA GLY A 684 -2.71 4.51 13.94
C GLY A 684 -3.21 3.30 14.72
N VAL A 685 -3.21 2.15 14.04
CA VAL A 685 -3.85 0.92 14.53
C VAL A 685 -3.18 0.41 15.80
N ILE A 686 -1.85 0.29 15.81
CA ILE A 686 -1.12 -0.34 16.92
C ILE A 686 -1.22 0.45 18.23
N ILE A 687 -1.19 1.80 18.17
CA ILE A 687 -1.37 2.65 19.36
C ILE A 687 -2.79 2.49 19.90
N THR A 688 -3.78 2.53 19.02
CA THR A 688 -5.19 2.38 19.40
C THR A 688 -5.46 0.99 20.03
N ALA A 689 -4.84 -0.06 19.51
CA ALA A 689 -4.98 -1.43 20.02
C ALA A 689 -4.15 -1.73 21.27
N ALA A 690 -3.12 -0.93 21.59
CA ALA A 690 -2.16 -1.20 22.66
C ALA A 690 -2.79 -1.48 24.04
N PRO A 691 -3.82 -0.73 24.51
CA PRO A 691 -4.44 -1.01 25.81
C PRO A 691 -5.12 -2.39 25.90
N LEU A 692 -5.46 -3.00 24.76
CA LEU A 692 -6.18 -4.27 24.63
C LEU A 692 -5.24 -5.48 24.51
N HIS A 693 -3.93 -5.31 24.70
CA HIS A 693 -2.91 -6.32 24.40
C HIS A 693 -3.13 -7.70 25.06
N LYS A 694 -3.85 -7.77 26.19
CA LYS A 694 -4.15 -9.04 26.90
C LYS A 694 -5.27 -9.87 26.27
N LEU A 695 -6.05 -9.27 25.37
CA LEU A 695 -7.23 -9.88 24.75
C LEU A 695 -6.92 -10.52 23.40
N PHE A 696 -5.76 -10.22 22.81
CA PHE A 696 -5.32 -10.82 21.55
C PHE A 696 -4.65 -12.18 21.79
N ARG A 697 -5.05 -13.19 21.02
CA ARG A 697 -4.53 -14.56 21.16
C ARG A 697 -3.42 -14.90 20.17
N LEU A 698 -3.26 -14.13 19.09
CA LEU A 698 -2.10 -14.27 18.21
C LEU A 698 -0.86 -13.67 18.89
N ARG A 699 0.08 -14.53 19.29
CA ARG A 699 1.24 -14.17 20.14
C ARG A 699 2.07 -13.01 19.58
N SER A 700 2.32 -12.98 18.28
CA SER A 700 3.11 -11.92 17.63
C SER A 700 2.43 -10.55 17.79
N TRP A 701 1.13 -10.47 17.53
CA TRP A 701 0.36 -9.23 17.68
C TRP A 701 0.19 -8.80 19.14
N ALA A 702 -0.06 -9.76 20.06
CA ALA A 702 -0.13 -9.48 21.49
C ALA A 702 1.20 -8.92 22.03
N LYS A 703 2.34 -9.45 21.55
CA LYS A 703 3.69 -8.94 21.90
C LYS A 703 3.90 -7.52 21.38
N ASP A 704 3.56 -7.26 20.12
CA ASP A 704 3.73 -5.94 19.50
C ASP A 704 2.87 -4.86 20.19
N THR A 705 1.61 -5.17 20.47
CA THR A 705 0.69 -4.27 21.19
C THR A 705 1.11 -4.05 22.64
N LYS A 706 1.60 -5.08 23.34
CA LYS A 706 2.18 -4.94 24.69
C LYS A 706 3.41 -4.03 24.68
N SER A 707 4.33 -4.23 23.73
CA SER A 707 5.52 -3.38 23.60
C SER A 707 5.14 -1.93 23.29
N CYS A 708 4.11 -1.72 22.44
CA CYS A 708 3.56 -0.41 22.16
C CYS A 708 2.97 0.24 23.42
N TRP A 709 2.21 -0.52 24.22
CA TRP A 709 1.62 -0.06 25.49
C TRP A 709 2.68 0.38 26.49
N GLU A 710 3.77 -0.38 26.65
CA GLU A 710 4.89 -0.02 27.52
C GLU A 710 5.59 1.26 27.06
N LYS A 711 5.84 1.42 25.76
CA LYS A 711 6.42 2.63 25.17
C LYS A 711 5.51 3.86 25.36
N LEU A 712 4.21 3.69 25.15
CA LEU A 712 3.20 4.72 25.40
C LEU A 712 3.18 5.13 26.89
N GLY A 713 3.28 4.17 27.80
CA GLY A 713 3.37 4.39 29.24
C GLY A 713 4.63 5.15 29.67
N ARG A 714 5.76 4.98 28.97
CA ARG A 714 7.01 5.71 29.22
C ARG A 714 7.05 7.13 28.64
N GLY A 715 6.12 7.48 27.75
CA GLY A 715 6.08 8.79 27.08
C GLY A 715 6.78 8.83 25.72
N ASP A 716 7.23 7.68 25.20
CA ASP A 716 7.91 7.60 23.89
C ASP A 716 7.00 8.10 22.73
N TYR A 717 5.68 8.11 22.94
CA TYR A 717 4.66 8.49 21.96
C TYR A 717 3.73 9.60 22.47
N ASP A 718 4.24 10.56 23.24
CA ASP A 718 3.44 11.69 23.76
C ASP A 718 2.84 12.60 22.67
N TRP A 719 3.21 12.41 21.40
CA TRP A 719 2.54 13.01 20.25
C TRP A 719 1.17 12.39 19.92
N ALA A 720 0.87 11.19 20.42
CA ALA A 720 -0.38 10.48 20.16
C ALA A 720 -1.50 11.02 21.06
N HIS A 721 -2.71 11.17 20.51
CA HIS A 721 -3.86 11.70 21.25
C HIS A 721 -4.28 10.75 22.37
N LEU A 722 -4.13 9.45 22.18
CA LEU A 722 -4.36 8.46 23.23
C LEU A 722 -3.41 8.64 24.42
N ALA A 723 -2.18 9.09 24.21
CA ALA A 723 -1.27 9.44 25.31
C ALA A 723 -1.81 10.63 26.11
N TYR A 724 -2.33 11.66 25.42
CA TYR A 724 -2.93 12.83 26.06
C TYR A 724 -4.18 12.49 26.88
N THR A 725 -5.02 11.56 26.42
CA THR A 725 -6.22 11.19 27.16
C THR A 725 -5.89 10.39 28.41
N LEU A 726 -4.86 9.53 28.34
CA LEU A 726 -4.40 8.69 29.46
C LEU A 726 -3.55 9.46 30.48
N TRP A 727 -2.67 10.36 30.02
CA TRP A 727 -1.73 11.10 30.86
C TRP A 727 -1.69 12.60 30.49
N PRO A 728 -2.79 13.35 30.68
CA PRO A 728 -2.92 14.73 30.20
C PRO A 728 -1.86 15.67 30.79
N GLU A 729 -1.59 15.59 32.09
CA GLU A 729 -0.63 16.49 32.74
C GLU A 729 0.82 16.26 32.27
N ARG A 730 1.19 14.99 32.02
CA ARG A 730 2.50 14.65 31.44
C ARG A 730 2.64 15.26 30.05
N VAL A 731 1.64 15.04 29.20
CA VAL A 731 1.69 15.51 27.81
C VAL A 731 1.65 17.05 27.73
N LYS A 732 0.87 17.74 28.58
CA LYS A 732 0.89 19.21 28.67
C LYS A 732 2.29 19.75 29.01
N GLU A 733 3.00 19.11 29.92
CA GLU A 733 4.37 19.50 30.26
C GLU A 733 5.33 19.32 29.08
N VAL A 734 5.16 18.26 28.29
CA VAL A 734 5.91 18.07 27.04
C VAL A 734 5.57 19.15 26.01
N CYS A 735 4.28 19.51 25.85
CA CYS A 735 3.85 20.57 24.93
C CYS A 735 4.48 21.95 25.24
N ARG A 736 4.76 22.26 26.52
CA ARG A 736 5.48 23.50 26.89
C ARG A 736 6.87 23.58 26.23
N ARG A 737 7.52 22.43 26.05
CA ARG A 737 8.94 22.29 25.65
C ARG A 737 9.15 21.69 24.25
N ASP A 738 8.11 21.17 23.61
CA ASP A 738 8.16 20.64 22.25
C ASP A 738 7.00 21.20 21.43
N ARG A 739 7.33 22.12 20.52
CA ARG A 739 6.34 22.78 19.67
C ARG A 739 5.67 21.83 18.69
N SER A 740 6.38 20.81 18.19
CA SER A 740 5.80 19.81 17.30
C SER A 740 4.73 19.01 18.02
N ILE A 741 4.98 18.59 19.27
CA ILE A 741 3.99 17.89 20.09
C ILE A 741 2.84 18.82 20.49
N ALA A 742 3.12 20.09 20.81
CA ALA A 742 2.08 21.08 21.08
C ALA A 742 1.10 21.23 19.89
N ILE A 743 1.64 21.31 18.66
CA ILE A 743 0.82 21.36 17.43
C ILE A 743 -0.01 20.07 17.27
N ALA A 744 0.57 18.90 17.57
CA ALA A 744 -0.15 17.63 17.44
C ALA A 744 -1.43 17.58 18.30
N HIS A 745 -1.44 18.31 19.42
CA HIS A 745 -2.57 18.38 20.37
C HIS A 745 -3.40 19.67 20.27
N GLY A 746 -3.02 20.62 19.40
CA GLY A 746 -3.67 21.94 19.34
C GLY A 746 -3.45 22.79 20.61
N LEU A 747 -2.28 22.66 21.23
CA LEU A 747 -1.88 23.32 22.49
C LEU A 747 -0.72 24.29 22.29
N GLU A 748 -0.61 24.91 21.11
CA GLU A 748 0.48 25.82 20.78
C GLU A 748 0.56 27.04 21.70
N ASP A 749 -0.56 27.47 22.27
CA ASP A 749 -0.64 28.57 23.23
C ASP A 749 0.08 28.27 24.55
N LEU A 750 0.23 26.98 24.89
CA LEU A 750 1.00 26.54 26.07
C LEU A 750 2.51 26.46 25.79
N CYS A 751 2.94 26.54 24.53
CA CYS A 751 4.32 26.28 24.14
C CYS A 751 5.21 27.51 24.38
N GLU A 752 6.25 27.35 25.19
CA GLU A 752 7.21 28.42 25.52
C GLU A 752 8.21 28.67 24.38
N ILE A 753 8.36 27.70 23.47
CA ILE A 753 9.27 27.77 22.32
C ILE A 753 8.62 28.57 21.19
N LYS A 754 9.29 29.64 20.77
CA LYS A 754 8.85 30.48 19.64
C LYS A 754 8.79 29.70 18.32
N PRO A 755 7.91 30.09 17.38
CA PRO A 755 7.81 29.43 16.07
C PRO A 755 9.13 29.49 15.31
N SER A 756 9.50 28.41 14.63
CA SER A 756 10.62 28.46 13.69
C SER A 756 10.28 29.38 12.51
N VAL A 757 10.96 30.53 12.41
CA VAL A 757 10.79 31.42 11.26
C VAL A 757 11.47 30.78 10.07
N ALA A 758 10.68 30.31 9.09
CA ALA A 758 11.22 29.81 7.83
C ALA A 758 12.07 30.91 7.16
N LYS A 759 13.39 30.71 7.06
CA LYS A 759 14.27 31.60 6.30
C LYS A 759 13.80 31.61 4.84
N ARG A 760 13.08 32.65 4.42
CA ARG A 760 12.85 32.94 3.00
C ARG A 760 14.23 33.02 2.32
N LYS A 761 14.51 32.12 1.36
CA LYS A 761 15.71 32.23 0.52
C LYS A 761 15.63 33.56 -0.23
N GLY A 762 16.37 34.56 0.25
CA GLY A 762 16.51 35.85 -0.43
C GLY A 762 17.14 35.62 -1.80
N GLY A 763 16.44 36.01 -2.85
CA GLY A 763 17.04 36.17 -4.17
C GLY A 763 18.16 37.21 -4.07
N ARG A 764 19.38 36.82 -4.46
CA ARG A 764 20.49 37.75 -4.68
C ARG A 764 20.07 38.70 -5.81
N ARG A 765 19.48 39.85 -5.47
CA ARG A 765 19.42 41.01 -6.35
C ARG A 765 20.84 41.58 -6.40
N ARG A 766 21.55 41.34 -7.51
CA ARG A 766 22.76 42.08 -7.84
C ARG A 766 22.35 43.54 -8.09
N THR A 767 22.60 44.41 -7.12
CA THR A 767 22.67 45.85 -7.38
C THR A 767 23.94 46.11 -8.19
N LYS A 768 23.77 46.62 -9.41
CA LYS A 768 24.85 47.26 -10.16
C LYS A 768 25.15 48.58 -9.46
N GLU A 769 26.35 48.73 -8.93
CA GLU A 769 26.91 50.04 -8.63
C GLU A 769 27.35 50.66 -9.96
N GLU A 770 26.74 51.78 -10.32
CA GLU A 770 27.25 52.70 -11.34
C GLU A 770 28.46 53.42 -10.75
N GLY A 771 29.64 53.12 -11.28
CA GLY A 771 30.86 53.85 -10.97
C GLY A 771 30.85 55.21 -11.65
N VAL A 772 30.81 56.27 -10.85
CA VAL A 772 31.29 57.59 -11.23
C VAL A 772 32.81 57.59 -11.06
N ARG A 773 33.54 57.60 -12.18
CA ARG A 773 34.75 58.40 -12.41
C ARG A 773 35.13 58.39 -13.87
#